data_AF-A0A661WAA0-F1
#
_entry.id   AF-A0A661WAA0-F1
#
_cell.length_a   1.000
_cell.length_b   1.000
_cell.length_c   1.000
_cell.angle_alpha   90.00
_cell.angle_beta   90.00
_cell.angle_gamma   90.00
#
_symmetry.space_group_name_H-M   'P 1'
#
loop_
_entity.id
_entity.type
_entity.pdbx_description
1 polymer ?
#
loop_
_entity_poly.entity_id
_entity_poly.type
_entity_poly.pdbx_seq_one_letter_code
_entity_poly.pdbx_strand_id
1 'polypeptide(L)'
;MQQRLLGWLGQAVKNPTVWFLAALLALITAVHYGEQLHHPGFVVDLFSNLGLDRHAFERIVYLVPVIWAGFLLGHKGAFFTSVAALACMLPRAIFFSEYSVDAFFEASAVFIVGNVVAISFNALRKERQRRAQLEEAEATLQSQLWVIRENERRLAALNQVSAILSQSLELQQVLDMAAENVASVMQVDAAIIYLLDEEAEHLYLAANCGMPAEFTRSAGTIRIGEGLSGAVAETGEPLYVGDACKDSRLTGPESKIAVSHGIESLLSVPLKSKGRTMGTISVLMRSYRWFREDEVELLTAIASQVGVAIENARLYEKERLATQRLAASERNYRGLFENANDAIWVHDMEGNITVANKASERQTGYTQEELVGMNVREMLDEEGLHLAAQVKDKLLENEPLEQPYEQRIIRKDGTEAFLMLTTNLVVENGVPVGFQNISRDVTEEKRMRENLNFYLGEVTKAQEEERTRIARELHDDTIQALVVIARQLDELATSTKGISEEKRVALERLWQQTNDAIQGVRRMSQDLRPPTLDRLGLVPALERLVADVTDYSNIPIKATVIGTGRRLSQDAELMLFRIAQEALRNVWKHAQATEAELVVEFDETTVRISVSDNGKGFEVPGSVGELTREGKLGLTGMQERVRLLGGTLKVETAPGKGTTVTVEAPV
;
A
#
# COMPACT_ATOMS: atom_id res chain seq x y z
N MET A 1 -61.66 64.13 13.55
CA MET A 1 -60.93 65.40 13.78
C MET A 1 -61.09 65.94 15.21
N GLN A 2 -62.30 65.88 15.80
CA GLN A 2 -62.56 66.34 17.18
C GLN A 2 -61.73 65.67 18.29
N GLN A 3 -61.54 64.34 18.28
CA GLN A 3 -60.74 63.65 19.32
C GLN A 3 -59.26 64.05 19.33
N ARG A 4 -58.67 64.35 18.17
CA ARG A 4 -57.26 64.81 18.05
C ARG A 4 -57.08 66.25 18.56
N LEU A 5 -58.11 67.09 18.43
CA LEU A 5 -58.11 68.47 18.93
C LEU A 5 -58.20 68.52 20.47
N LEU A 6 -59.07 67.69 21.06
CA LEU A 6 -59.20 67.56 22.51
C LEU A 6 -57.94 67.01 23.18
N GLY A 7 -57.28 66.02 22.56
CA GLY A 7 -56.00 65.48 23.06
C GLY A 7 -54.85 66.50 23.01
N TRP A 8 -54.80 67.31 21.95
CA TRP A 8 -53.79 68.36 21.81
C TRP A 8 -53.98 69.50 22.83
N LEU A 9 -55.23 69.93 23.07
CA LEU A 9 -55.57 70.90 24.11
C LEU A 9 -55.21 70.39 25.51
N GLY A 10 -55.47 69.12 25.81
CA GLY A 10 -55.11 68.50 27.09
C GLY A 10 -53.60 68.43 27.35
N GLN A 11 -52.77 68.26 26.31
CA GLN A 11 -51.31 68.33 26.43
C GLN A 11 -50.80 69.77 26.48
N ALA A 12 -51.43 70.70 25.77
CA ALA A 12 -51.04 72.11 25.76
C ALA A 12 -51.19 72.77 27.15
N VAL A 13 -52.24 72.43 27.89
CA VAL A 13 -52.48 72.93 29.26
C VAL A 13 -51.40 72.47 30.25
N LYS A 14 -50.70 71.37 29.99
CA LYS A 14 -49.60 70.90 30.84
C LYS A 14 -48.25 71.53 30.51
N ASN A 15 -48.15 72.26 29.39
CA ASN A 15 -46.90 72.85 28.96
C ASN A 15 -46.71 74.25 29.60
N PRO A 16 -45.67 74.47 30.44
CA PRO A 16 -45.44 75.76 31.10
C PRO A 16 -45.25 76.91 30.10
N THR A 17 -44.77 76.62 28.89
CA THR A 17 -44.63 77.60 27.81
C THR A 17 -45.98 78.18 27.36
N VAL A 18 -47.04 77.36 27.35
CA VAL A 18 -48.37 77.81 26.94
C VAL A 18 -48.94 78.79 27.96
N TRP A 19 -48.73 78.54 29.26
CA TRP A 19 -49.13 79.46 30.32
C TRP A 19 -48.34 80.76 30.32
N PHE A 20 -47.04 80.70 30.04
CA PHE A 20 -46.24 81.91 29.84
C PHE A 20 -46.76 82.75 28.67
N LEU A 21 -47.04 82.12 27.52
CA LEU A 21 -47.61 82.80 26.36
C LEU A 21 -49.00 83.38 26.66
N ALA A 22 -49.85 82.67 27.40
CA ALA A 22 -51.16 83.15 27.82
C ALA A 22 -51.05 84.34 28.79
N ALA A 23 -50.14 84.29 29.77
CA ALA A 23 -49.88 85.39 30.68
C ALA A 23 -49.32 86.63 29.94
N LEU A 24 -48.43 86.42 28.97
CA LEU A 24 -47.90 87.47 28.11
C LEU A 24 -49.01 88.11 27.26
N LEU A 25 -49.88 87.29 26.64
CA LEU A 25 -51.02 87.78 25.87
C LEU A 25 -52.01 88.56 26.75
N ALA A 26 -52.25 88.09 27.98
CA ALA A 26 -53.11 88.76 28.95
C ALA A 26 -52.52 90.12 29.38
N LEU A 27 -51.20 90.17 29.63
CA LEU A 27 -50.49 91.41 29.96
C LEU A 27 -50.59 92.43 28.82
N ILE A 28 -50.31 92.01 27.58
CA ILE A 28 -50.42 92.86 26.39
C ILE A 28 -51.87 93.33 26.23
N THR A 29 -52.86 92.46 26.49
CA THR A 29 -54.27 92.82 26.41
C THR A 29 -54.71 93.79 27.50
N ALA A 30 -54.19 93.67 28.72
CA ALA A 30 -54.45 94.63 29.78
C ALA A 30 -53.94 96.04 29.41
N VAL A 31 -52.74 96.11 28.82
CA VAL A 31 -52.18 97.35 28.27
C VAL A 31 -53.03 97.87 27.11
N HIS A 32 -53.53 96.96 26.26
CA HIS A 32 -54.36 97.29 25.09
C HIS A 32 -55.77 97.80 25.44
N TYR A 33 -56.31 97.63 26.64
CA TYR A 33 -57.63 98.21 27.00
C TYR A 33 -57.53 99.34 28.05
N GLY A 34 -56.34 99.62 28.57
CA GLY A 34 -56.13 100.66 29.57
C GLY A 34 -55.94 102.05 28.96
N GLU A 35 -56.99 102.87 28.92
CA GLU A 35 -56.86 104.28 28.50
C GLU A 35 -56.21 105.20 29.57
N GLN A 36 -56.13 104.76 30.83
CA GLN A 36 -55.64 105.57 31.96
C GLN A 36 -54.28 105.11 32.55
N LEU A 37 -53.66 104.06 32.00
CA LEU A 37 -52.35 103.59 32.47
C LEU A 37 -51.24 104.49 31.90
N HIS A 38 -50.54 105.21 32.78
CA HIS A 38 -49.34 105.97 32.41
C HIS A 38 -48.23 104.99 32.03
N HIS A 39 -47.78 105.03 30.77
CA HIS A 39 -46.70 104.18 30.30
C HIS A 39 -45.34 104.64 30.86
N PRO A 40 -44.41 103.71 31.15
CA PRO A 40 -43.02 104.07 31.45
C PRO A 40 -42.41 104.86 30.29
N GLY A 41 -41.66 105.93 30.56
CA GLY A 41 -41.15 106.88 29.54
C GLY A 41 -40.34 106.23 28.39
N PHE A 42 -39.66 105.11 28.64
CA PHE A 42 -38.96 104.34 27.59
C PHE A 42 -39.89 103.88 26.46
N VAL A 43 -41.14 103.53 26.78
CA VAL A 43 -42.11 103.06 25.79
C VAL A 43 -42.55 104.24 24.89
N VAL A 44 -42.64 105.44 25.47
CA VAL A 44 -42.97 106.68 24.74
C VAL A 44 -41.85 107.06 23.77
N ASP A 45 -40.60 106.96 24.20
CA ASP A 45 -39.44 107.20 23.33
C ASP A 45 -39.35 106.17 22.19
N LEU A 46 -39.66 104.90 22.48
CA LEU A 46 -39.71 103.84 21.48
C LEU A 46 -40.78 104.08 20.40
N PHE A 47 -41.97 104.60 20.80
CA PHE A 47 -43.02 105.00 19.85
C PHE A 47 -42.53 106.07 18.87
N SER A 48 -41.89 107.11 19.40
CA SER A 48 -41.44 108.25 18.60
C SER A 48 -40.34 107.89 17.60
N ASN A 49 -39.38 107.03 18.00
CA ASN A 49 -38.27 106.63 17.14
C ASN A 49 -38.67 105.69 15.99
N LEU A 50 -39.79 104.97 16.11
CA LEU A 50 -40.29 104.08 15.08
C LEU A 50 -41.27 104.76 14.11
N GLY A 51 -41.65 106.02 14.36
CA GLY A 51 -42.62 106.76 13.54
C GLY A 51 -44.02 106.15 13.56
N LEU A 52 -44.35 105.34 14.58
CA LEU A 52 -45.62 104.63 14.70
C LEU A 52 -46.55 105.37 15.65
N ASP A 53 -47.84 105.42 15.29
CA ASP A 53 -48.89 105.84 16.22
C ASP A 53 -48.99 104.84 17.39
N ARG A 54 -49.35 105.32 18.58
CA ARG A 54 -49.52 104.54 19.81
C ARG A 54 -50.40 103.32 19.56
N HIS A 55 -51.50 103.51 18.84
CA HIS A 55 -52.45 102.44 18.54
C HIS A 55 -51.87 101.38 17.61
N ALA A 56 -51.04 101.78 16.63
CA ALA A 56 -50.38 100.85 15.72
C ALA A 56 -49.33 100.01 16.45
N PHE A 57 -48.54 100.59 17.36
CA PHE A 57 -47.56 99.84 18.15
C PHE A 57 -48.23 98.86 19.12
N GLU A 58 -49.26 99.27 19.86
CA GLU A 58 -50.02 98.40 20.76
C GLU A 58 -50.52 97.14 20.03
N ARG A 59 -50.88 97.28 18.75
CA ARG A 59 -51.30 96.16 17.90
C ARG A 59 -50.12 95.31 17.40
N ILE A 60 -49.00 95.92 17.01
CA ILE A 60 -47.80 95.21 16.57
C ILE A 60 -47.18 94.36 17.70
N VAL A 61 -47.30 94.78 18.96
CA VAL A 61 -46.79 94.01 20.11
C VAL A 61 -47.43 92.62 20.23
N TYR A 62 -48.66 92.44 19.75
CA TYR A 62 -49.29 91.11 19.67
C TYR A 62 -48.57 90.13 18.73
N LEU A 63 -47.72 90.62 17.83
CA LEU A 63 -46.88 89.77 16.97
C LEU A 63 -45.84 88.99 17.79
N VAL A 64 -45.36 89.53 18.91
CA VAL A 64 -44.33 88.93 19.76
C VAL A 64 -44.76 87.56 20.32
N PRO A 65 -45.88 87.42 21.05
CA PRO A 65 -46.33 86.12 21.52
C PRO A 65 -46.68 85.16 20.38
N VAL A 66 -47.14 85.66 19.22
CA VAL A 66 -47.46 84.83 18.05
C VAL A 66 -46.21 84.24 17.41
N ILE A 67 -45.17 85.05 17.19
CA ILE A 67 -43.87 84.59 16.67
C ILE A 67 -43.22 83.63 17.66
N TRP A 68 -43.26 83.96 18.95
CA TRP A 68 -42.67 83.13 20.01
C TRP A 68 -43.39 81.78 20.14
N ALA A 69 -44.73 81.76 20.01
CA ALA A 69 -45.51 80.53 19.92
C ALA A 69 -45.16 79.74 18.66
N GLY A 70 -44.94 80.41 17.53
CA GLY A 70 -44.44 79.78 16.30
C GLY A 70 -43.09 79.11 16.45
N PHE A 71 -42.18 79.74 17.19
CA PHE A 71 -40.85 79.23 17.48
C PHE A 71 -40.87 78.01 18.41
N LEU A 72 -41.65 78.06 19.50
CA LEU A 72 -41.65 77.01 20.52
C LEU A 72 -42.63 75.87 20.25
N LEU A 73 -43.82 76.18 19.70
CA LEU A 73 -44.93 75.25 19.55
C LEU A 73 -45.25 74.94 18.07
N GLY A 74 -44.46 75.48 17.15
CA GLY A 74 -44.62 75.30 15.71
C GLY A 74 -45.77 76.12 15.11
N HIS A 75 -46.02 75.92 13.81
CA HIS A 75 -47.06 76.67 13.07
C HIS A 75 -48.45 76.58 13.71
N LYS A 76 -48.82 75.44 14.32
CA LYS A 76 -50.09 75.29 15.03
C LYS A 76 -50.15 76.20 16.26
N GLY A 77 -49.06 76.30 17.03
CA GLY A 77 -48.97 77.20 18.17
C GLY A 77 -49.11 78.66 17.77
N ALA A 78 -48.37 79.11 16.75
CA ALA A 78 -48.53 80.45 16.18
C ALA A 78 -49.98 80.71 15.74
N PHE A 79 -50.60 79.76 15.04
CA PHE A 79 -51.99 79.88 14.59
C PHE A 79 -52.94 80.08 15.77
N PHE A 80 -52.93 79.20 16.77
CA PHE A 80 -53.83 79.34 17.92
C PHE A 80 -53.56 80.62 18.74
N THR A 81 -52.29 81.00 18.94
CA THR A 81 -51.95 82.25 19.63
C THR A 81 -52.37 83.48 18.82
N SER A 82 -52.28 83.43 17.49
CA SER A 82 -52.75 84.51 16.61
C SER A 82 -54.27 84.64 16.60
N VAL A 83 -55.02 83.52 16.66
CA VAL A 83 -56.47 83.54 16.84
C VAL A 83 -56.84 84.13 18.20
N ALA A 84 -56.13 83.76 19.27
CA ALA A 84 -56.35 84.33 20.60
C ALA A 84 -56.04 85.84 20.64
N ALA A 85 -54.93 86.27 20.00
CA ALA A 85 -54.60 87.68 19.84
C ALA A 85 -55.71 88.43 19.10
N LEU A 86 -56.19 87.89 17.98
CA LEU A 86 -57.27 88.47 17.19
C LEU A 86 -58.58 88.56 18.00
N ALA A 87 -58.90 87.54 18.78
CA ALA A 87 -60.06 87.54 19.69
C ALA A 87 -59.95 88.59 20.80
N CYS A 88 -58.73 88.89 21.28
CA CYS A 88 -58.49 89.98 22.23
C CYS A 88 -58.57 91.36 21.57
N MET A 89 -58.13 91.51 20.32
CA MET A 89 -58.05 92.79 19.61
C MET A 89 -59.39 93.22 18.98
N LEU A 90 -60.16 92.28 18.43
CA LEU A 90 -61.40 92.55 17.69
C LEU A 90 -62.48 93.30 18.48
N PRO A 91 -62.76 92.98 19.76
CA PRO A 91 -63.80 93.68 20.50
C PRO A 91 -63.52 95.19 20.62
N ARG A 92 -62.26 95.61 20.84
CA ARG A 92 -61.89 97.03 20.86
C ARG A 92 -62.06 97.68 19.48
N ALA A 93 -61.65 96.98 18.42
CA ALA A 93 -61.78 97.47 17.05
C ALA A 93 -63.24 97.70 16.62
N ILE A 94 -64.16 96.84 17.07
CA ILE A 94 -65.59 96.90 16.71
C ILE A 94 -66.36 97.94 17.53
N PHE A 95 -66.10 98.01 18.85
CA PHE A 95 -66.95 98.79 19.76
C PHE A 95 -66.37 100.14 20.18
N PHE A 96 -65.05 100.35 20.11
CA PHE A 96 -64.39 101.50 20.75
C PHE A 96 -63.45 102.30 19.83
N SER A 97 -63.24 101.89 18.57
CA SER A 97 -62.30 102.57 17.68
C SER A 97 -62.99 103.60 16.79
N GLU A 98 -62.51 104.84 16.80
CA GLU A 98 -62.98 105.91 15.89
C GLU A 98 -62.71 105.59 14.41
N TYR A 99 -61.73 104.72 14.12
CA TYR A 99 -61.33 104.27 12.77
C TYR A 99 -61.38 102.73 12.68
N SER A 100 -62.60 102.18 12.65
CA SER A 100 -62.84 100.73 12.71
C SER A 100 -62.25 99.93 11.54
N VAL A 101 -62.11 100.53 10.36
CA VAL A 101 -61.53 99.89 9.16
C VAL A 101 -60.04 99.64 9.33
N ASP A 102 -59.28 100.66 9.75
CA ASP A 102 -57.82 100.54 9.95
C ASP A 102 -57.50 99.56 11.07
N ALA A 103 -58.32 99.54 12.13
CA ALA A 103 -58.22 98.58 13.21
C ALA A 103 -58.37 97.12 12.77
N PHE A 104 -59.30 96.87 11.85
CA PHE A 104 -59.52 95.55 11.29
C PHE A 104 -58.36 95.11 10.38
N PHE A 105 -57.84 96.02 9.56
CA PHE A 105 -56.68 95.76 8.70
C PHE A 105 -55.42 95.42 9.51
N GLU A 106 -55.14 96.19 10.56
CA GLU A 106 -53.96 95.95 11.40
C GLU A 106 -54.06 94.65 12.21
N ALA A 107 -55.23 94.32 12.77
CA ALA A 107 -55.44 93.03 13.43
C ALA A 107 -55.27 91.84 12.47
N SER A 108 -55.78 92.00 11.24
CA SER A 108 -55.60 91.01 10.17
C SER A 108 -54.13 90.90 9.75
N ALA A 109 -53.40 92.01 9.71
CA ALA A 109 -51.97 92.03 9.40
C ALA A 109 -51.14 91.28 10.46
N VAL A 110 -51.41 91.46 11.75
CA VAL A 110 -50.74 90.72 12.84
C VAL A 110 -50.97 89.21 12.70
N PHE A 111 -52.21 88.80 12.37
CA PHE A 111 -52.54 87.40 12.13
C PHE A 111 -51.78 86.83 10.92
N ILE A 112 -51.79 87.52 9.78
CA ILE A 112 -51.14 87.06 8.55
C ILE A 112 -49.63 87.02 8.73
N VAL A 113 -49.02 88.12 9.18
CA VAL A 113 -47.56 88.24 9.34
C VAL A 113 -47.04 87.24 10.37
N GLY A 114 -47.71 87.10 11.52
CA GLY A 114 -47.29 86.18 12.57
C GLY A 114 -47.26 84.72 12.10
N ASN A 115 -48.28 84.29 11.34
CA ASN A 115 -48.33 82.93 10.80
C ASN A 115 -47.31 82.71 9.67
N VAL A 116 -47.12 83.69 8.77
CA VAL A 116 -46.12 83.60 7.68
C VAL A 116 -44.70 83.49 8.23
N VAL A 117 -44.35 84.29 9.24
CA VAL A 117 -43.05 84.23 9.90
C VAL A 117 -42.84 82.88 10.60
N ALA A 118 -43.87 82.38 11.30
CA ALA A 118 -43.80 81.08 11.98
C ALA A 118 -43.64 79.89 11.02
N ILE A 119 -44.29 79.93 9.85
CA ILE A 119 -44.13 78.92 8.80
C ILE A 119 -42.72 79.00 8.22
N SER A 120 -42.23 80.20 7.92
CA SER A 120 -40.90 80.42 7.34
C SER A 120 -39.77 79.94 8.25
N PHE A 121 -39.87 80.19 9.56
CA PHE A 121 -38.90 79.72 10.55
C PHE A 121 -38.88 78.18 10.66
N ASN A 122 -40.06 77.55 10.64
CA ASN A 122 -40.16 76.09 10.64
C ASN A 122 -39.57 75.47 9.36
N ALA A 123 -39.76 76.11 8.21
CA ALA A 123 -39.16 75.68 6.95
C ALA A 123 -37.62 75.73 7.01
N LEU A 124 -37.05 76.85 7.46
CA LEU A 124 -35.60 77.02 7.63
C LEU A 124 -34.99 76.01 8.61
N ARG A 125 -35.67 75.73 9.73
CA ARG A 125 -35.22 74.74 10.71
C ARG A 125 -35.19 73.34 10.12
N LYS A 126 -36.24 72.96 9.37
CA LYS A 126 -36.35 71.66 8.71
C LYS A 126 -35.28 71.50 7.62
N GLU A 127 -34.96 72.57 6.90
CA GLU A 127 -33.88 72.56 5.90
C GLU A 127 -32.50 72.37 6.54
N ARG A 128 -32.20 73.09 7.65
CA ARG A 128 -30.95 72.89 8.39
C ARG A 128 -30.80 71.47 8.93
N GLN A 129 -31.86 70.88 9.49
CA GLN A 129 -31.83 69.50 9.94
C GLN A 129 -31.60 68.51 8.79
N ARG A 130 -32.21 68.75 7.62
CA ARG A 130 -32.02 67.90 6.44
C ARG A 130 -30.59 67.97 5.92
N ARG A 131 -29.96 69.14 5.92
CA ARG A 131 -28.55 69.30 5.53
C ARG A 131 -27.60 68.57 6.47
N ALA A 132 -27.78 68.70 7.78
CA ALA A 132 -26.97 67.97 8.76
C ALA A 132 -27.10 66.45 8.59
N GLN A 133 -28.31 65.93 8.34
CA GLN A 133 -28.52 64.50 8.05
C GLN A 133 -27.88 64.04 6.74
N LEU A 134 -27.89 64.88 5.71
CA LEU A 134 -27.24 64.59 4.43
C LEU A 134 -25.71 64.53 4.58
N GLU A 135 -25.12 65.46 5.32
CA GLU A 135 -23.67 65.48 5.59
C GLU A 135 -23.23 64.24 6.41
N GLU A 136 -24.00 63.84 7.41
CA GLU A 136 -23.75 62.62 8.20
C GLU A 136 -23.88 61.34 7.36
N ALA A 137 -24.90 61.27 6.50
CA ALA A 137 -25.10 60.16 5.58
C ALA A 137 -23.98 60.08 4.53
N GLU A 138 -23.52 61.21 3.99
CA GLU A 138 -22.44 61.28 3.02
C GLU A 138 -21.11 60.85 3.64
N ALA A 139 -20.79 61.30 4.85
CA ALA A 139 -19.61 60.86 5.59
C ALA A 139 -19.61 59.34 5.86
N THR A 140 -20.78 58.80 6.24
CA THR A 140 -20.94 57.35 6.46
C THR A 140 -20.75 56.57 5.15
N LEU A 141 -21.35 57.04 4.05
CA LEU A 141 -21.22 56.40 2.75
C LEU A 141 -19.77 56.43 2.24
N GLN A 142 -19.07 57.55 2.41
CA GLN A 142 -17.66 57.65 2.04
C GLN A 142 -16.78 56.69 2.86
N SER A 143 -17.05 56.55 4.16
CA SER A 143 -16.36 55.57 5.02
C SER A 143 -16.59 54.13 4.53
N GLN A 144 -17.84 53.77 4.20
CA GLN A 144 -18.15 52.44 3.66
C GLN A 144 -17.50 52.18 2.30
N LEU A 145 -17.54 53.16 1.39
CA LEU A 145 -16.89 53.08 0.08
C LEU A 145 -15.37 52.92 0.20
N TRP A 146 -14.76 53.57 1.19
CA TRP A 146 -13.34 53.42 1.47
C TRP A 146 -12.99 51.99 1.91
N VAL A 147 -13.74 51.43 2.87
CA VAL A 147 -13.56 50.03 3.32
C VAL A 147 -13.76 49.03 2.17
N ILE A 148 -14.78 49.24 1.33
CA ILE A 148 -15.05 48.36 0.17
C ILE A 148 -13.89 48.39 -0.82
N ARG A 149 -13.41 49.58 -1.22
CA ARG A 149 -12.30 49.72 -2.16
C ARG A 149 -11.02 49.10 -1.64
N GLU A 150 -10.76 49.22 -0.34
CA GLU A 150 -9.59 48.61 0.28
C GLU A 150 -9.69 47.08 0.29
N ASN A 151 -10.86 46.54 0.62
CA ASN A 151 -11.11 45.10 0.51
C ASN A 151 -11.00 44.60 -0.94
N GLU A 152 -11.49 45.34 -1.93
CA GLU A 152 -11.35 45.00 -3.34
C GLU A 152 -9.88 44.92 -3.77
N ARG A 153 -9.05 45.89 -3.35
CA ARG A 153 -7.61 45.86 -3.62
C ARG A 153 -6.91 44.68 -2.96
N ARG A 154 -7.25 44.40 -1.69
CA ARG A 154 -6.71 43.25 -0.94
C ARG A 154 -7.08 41.92 -1.63
N LEU A 155 -8.34 41.77 -2.03
CA LEU A 155 -8.81 40.58 -2.74
C LEU A 155 -8.17 40.44 -4.13
N ALA A 156 -8.00 41.55 -4.85
CA ALA A 156 -7.35 41.54 -6.17
C ALA A 156 -5.89 41.05 -6.06
N ALA A 157 -5.13 41.55 -5.07
CA ALA A 157 -3.76 41.09 -4.82
C ALA A 157 -3.70 39.59 -4.46
N LEU A 158 -4.59 39.11 -3.59
CA LEU A 158 -4.67 37.70 -3.22
C LEU A 158 -5.04 36.79 -4.41
N ASN A 159 -6.01 37.20 -5.23
CA ASN A 159 -6.43 36.44 -6.40
C ASN A 159 -5.32 36.38 -7.46
N GLN A 160 -4.58 37.47 -7.66
CA GLN A 160 -3.45 37.48 -8.60
C GLN A 160 -2.35 36.50 -8.17
N VAL A 161 -1.98 36.49 -6.89
CA VAL A 161 -0.98 35.56 -6.36
C VAL A 161 -1.49 34.12 -6.43
N SER A 162 -2.74 33.87 -6.06
CA SER A 162 -3.37 32.54 -6.14
C SER A 162 -3.38 32.00 -7.58
N ALA A 163 -3.73 32.84 -8.57
CA ALA A 163 -3.77 32.46 -9.98
C ALA A 163 -2.38 32.13 -10.56
N ILE A 164 -1.33 32.81 -10.10
CA ILE A 164 0.05 32.57 -10.54
C ILE A 164 0.60 31.28 -9.92
N LEU A 165 0.36 31.07 -8.63
CA LEU A 165 0.82 29.87 -7.92
C LEU A 165 0.10 28.59 -8.33
N SER A 166 -1.15 28.70 -8.81
CA SER A 166 -1.93 27.55 -9.28
C SER A 166 -1.53 27.05 -10.68
N GLN A 167 -0.59 27.70 -11.36
CA GLN A 167 -0.19 27.34 -12.74
C GLN A 167 0.90 26.27 -12.82
N SER A 168 1.72 26.12 -11.77
CA SER A 168 2.76 25.09 -11.72
C SER A 168 2.39 24.00 -10.73
N LEU A 169 2.64 22.75 -11.12
CA LEU A 169 2.51 21.57 -10.27
C LEU A 169 3.87 21.09 -9.73
N GLU A 170 4.96 21.74 -10.13
CA GLU A 170 6.30 21.43 -9.65
C GLU A 170 6.60 22.22 -8.38
N LEU A 171 6.84 21.52 -7.27
CA LEU A 171 7.03 22.11 -5.95
C LEU A 171 8.09 23.23 -5.96
N GLN A 172 9.25 23.00 -6.59
CA GLN A 172 10.32 24.00 -6.63
C GLN A 172 9.90 25.28 -7.35
N GLN A 173 9.22 25.16 -8.50
CA GLN A 173 8.72 26.31 -9.24
C GLN A 173 7.67 27.09 -8.44
N VAL A 174 6.76 26.39 -7.75
CA VAL A 174 5.77 27.03 -6.87
C VAL A 174 6.45 27.81 -5.74
N LEU A 175 7.49 27.26 -5.13
CA LEU A 175 8.24 27.90 -4.05
C LEU A 175 9.01 29.13 -4.52
N ASP A 176 9.72 29.04 -5.66
CA ASP A 176 10.49 30.14 -6.22
C ASP A 176 9.55 31.30 -6.62
N MET A 177 8.45 30.98 -7.32
CA MET A 177 7.42 31.94 -7.69
C MET A 177 6.75 32.57 -6.45
N ALA A 178 6.54 31.81 -5.38
CA ALA A 178 5.98 32.34 -4.13
C ALA A 178 6.93 33.34 -3.47
N ALA A 179 8.23 33.03 -3.38
CA ALA A 179 9.22 33.92 -2.79
C ALA A 179 9.35 35.22 -3.59
N GLU A 180 9.42 35.14 -4.92
CA GLU A 180 9.49 36.30 -5.81
C GLU A 180 8.25 37.20 -5.71
N ASN A 181 7.05 36.60 -5.77
CA ASN A 181 5.81 37.36 -5.70
C ASN A 181 5.63 38.03 -4.33
N VAL A 182 5.96 37.33 -3.24
CA VAL A 182 5.88 37.90 -1.89
C VAL A 182 6.87 39.06 -1.74
N ALA A 183 8.09 38.92 -2.26
CA ALA A 183 9.06 40.01 -2.26
C ALA A 183 8.54 41.25 -3.03
N SER A 184 7.92 41.03 -4.20
CA SER A 184 7.38 42.10 -5.03
C SER A 184 6.14 42.77 -4.42
N VAL A 185 5.19 42.01 -3.89
CA VAL A 185 3.92 42.53 -3.35
C VAL A 185 4.14 43.29 -2.04
N MET A 186 4.99 42.74 -1.15
CA MET A 186 5.32 43.38 0.12
C MET A 186 6.33 44.53 -0.02
N GLN A 187 6.95 44.65 -1.20
CA GLN A 187 8.03 45.60 -1.50
C GLN A 187 9.15 45.52 -0.46
N VAL A 188 9.76 44.33 -0.34
CA VAL A 188 10.82 44.02 0.62
C VAL A 188 12.11 43.64 -0.11
N ASP A 189 13.24 43.69 0.59
CA ASP A 189 14.56 43.43 -0.01
C ASP A 189 14.80 41.94 -0.28
N ALA A 190 14.22 41.07 0.54
CA ALA A 190 14.32 39.62 0.38
C ALA A 190 13.13 38.89 0.98
N ALA A 191 12.87 37.69 0.47
CA ALA A 191 11.91 36.73 1.01
C ALA A 191 12.54 35.33 1.06
N ILE A 192 12.27 34.59 2.12
CA ILE A 192 12.83 33.26 2.38
C ILE A 192 11.70 32.32 2.77
N ILE A 193 11.67 31.14 2.16
CA ILE A 193 10.71 30.07 2.48
C ILE A 193 11.47 28.91 3.10
N TYR A 194 11.06 28.55 4.31
CA TYR A 194 11.46 27.32 4.97
C TYR A 194 10.30 26.34 4.96
N LEU A 195 10.55 25.09 4.58
CA LEU A 195 9.54 24.04 4.68
C LEU A 195 9.84 23.12 5.86
N LEU A 196 8.77 22.66 6.50
CA LEU A 196 8.85 21.69 7.57
C LEU A 196 9.01 20.28 6.99
N ASP A 197 10.01 19.57 7.48
CA ASP A 197 10.11 18.12 7.41
C ASP A 197 9.45 17.53 8.66
N GLU A 198 8.30 16.88 8.48
CA GLU A 198 7.51 16.31 9.58
C GLU A 198 8.19 15.08 10.20
N GLU A 199 9.03 14.35 9.46
CA GLU A 199 9.70 13.15 9.98
C GLU A 199 10.95 13.49 10.80
N ALA A 200 11.63 14.57 10.43
CA ALA A 200 12.90 14.96 11.02
C ALA A 200 12.83 16.21 11.92
N GLU A 201 11.61 16.70 12.21
CA GLU A 201 11.29 17.83 13.10
C GLU A 201 12.17 19.08 12.90
N HIS A 202 12.49 19.40 11.66
CA HIS A 202 13.27 20.57 11.31
C HIS A 202 12.76 21.25 10.05
N LEU A 203 13.07 22.53 9.94
CA LEU A 203 12.87 23.37 8.78
C LEU A 203 14.11 23.32 7.89
N TYR A 204 13.91 23.20 6.58
CA TYR A 204 14.98 23.33 5.59
C TYR A 204 14.67 24.46 4.60
N LEU A 205 15.72 25.12 4.11
CA LEU A 205 15.58 26.21 3.14
C LEU A 205 15.06 25.64 1.83
N ALA A 206 13.87 26.04 1.41
CA ALA A 206 13.22 25.51 0.22
C ALA A 206 13.26 26.49 -0.97
N ALA A 207 13.14 27.79 -0.71
CA ALA A 207 13.32 28.84 -1.71
C ALA A 207 13.73 30.17 -1.07
N ASN A 208 14.34 31.04 -1.87
CA ASN A 208 14.66 32.41 -1.46
C ASN A 208 14.70 33.35 -2.66
N CYS A 209 14.39 34.62 -2.43
CA CYS A 209 14.52 35.72 -3.38
C CYS A 209 15.24 36.89 -2.69
N GLY A 210 16.17 37.56 -3.38
CA GLY A 210 16.89 38.73 -2.86
C GLY A 210 18.07 38.42 -1.92
N MET A 211 18.37 37.14 -1.66
CA MET A 211 19.51 36.72 -0.85
C MET A 211 20.73 36.34 -1.72
N PRO A 212 21.98 36.55 -1.26
CA PRO A 212 23.18 36.15 -2.00
C PRO A 212 23.36 34.63 -2.08
N ALA A 213 24.01 34.12 -3.11
CA ALA A 213 24.26 32.68 -3.28
C ALA A 213 25.07 32.03 -2.13
N GLU A 214 25.85 32.80 -1.37
CA GLU A 214 26.55 32.34 -0.16
C GLU A 214 25.60 32.00 0.98
N PHE A 215 24.45 32.68 1.07
CA PHE A 215 23.39 32.35 2.03
C PHE A 215 22.80 30.96 1.73
N THR A 216 22.45 30.67 0.48
CA THR A 216 21.90 29.36 0.09
C THR A 216 22.86 28.20 0.40
N ARG A 217 24.18 28.41 0.28
CA ARG A 217 25.20 27.40 0.60
C ARG A 217 25.47 27.23 2.09
N SER A 218 25.16 28.22 2.91
CA SER A 218 25.42 28.24 4.35
C SER A 218 24.16 28.06 5.19
N ALA A 219 22.98 28.11 4.57
CA ALA A 219 21.70 27.85 5.21
C ALA A 219 21.61 26.38 5.63
N GLY A 220 21.73 26.13 6.93
CA GLY A 220 21.51 24.82 7.54
C GLY A 220 20.02 24.58 7.85
N THR A 221 19.75 23.43 8.47
CA THR A 221 18.43 23.08 9.01
C THR A 221 18.15 23.79 10.33
N ILE A 222 16.93 24.25 10.55
CA ILE A 222 16.50 24.96 11.78
C ILE A 222 15.54 24.05 12.56
N ARG A 223 15.78 23.82 13.85
CA ARG A 223 14.84 23.01 14.66
C ARG A 223 13.57 23.79 14.97
N ILE A 224 12.46 23.07 15.19
CA ILE A 224 11.23 23.68 15.70
C ILE A 224 11.53 24.39 17.04
N GLY A 225 10.98 25.60 17.23
CA GLY A 225 11.24 26.46 18.39
C GLY A 225 12.58 27.24 18.36
N GLU A 226 13.46 26.98 17.40
CA GLU A 226 14.75 27.68 17.25
C GLU A 226 14.64 28.87 16.28
N GLY A 227 15.19 30.02 16.68
CA GLY A 227 15.17 31.23 15.85
C GLY A 227 13.77 31.76 15.57
N LEU A 228 13.65 32.65 14.59
CA LEU A 228 12.37 33.27 14.24
C LEU A 228 11.48 32.27 13.50
N SER A 229 12.04 31.60 12.50
CA SER A 229 11.31 30.65 11.67
C SER A 229 10.86 29.40 12.46
N GLY A 230 11.69 28.88 13.36
CA GLY A 230 11.32 27.73 14.20
C GLY A 230 10.23 28.06 15.22
N ALA A 231 10.26 29.26 15.83
CA ALA A 231 9.22 29.71 16.75
C ALA A 231 7.86 29.93 16.04
N VAL A 232 7.87 30.45 14.81
CA VAL A 232 6.65 30.58 13.99
C VAL A 232 6.12 29.20 13.57
N ALA A 233 7.01 28.25 13.24
CA ALA A 233 6.60 26.89 12.94
C ALA A 233 5.95 26.19 14.14
N GLU A 234 6.47 26.41 15.35
CA GLU A 234 5.95 25.86 16.61
C GLU A 234 4.60 26.48 17.01
N THR A 235 4.54 27.81 17.05
CA THR A 235 3.36 28.56 17.52
C THR A 235 2.25 28.62 16.48
N GLY A 236 2.61 28.58 15.20
CA GLY A 236 1.70 28.84 14.10
C GLY A 236 1.19 30.28 14.08
N GLU A 237 1.88 31.24 14.69
CA GLU A 237 1.47 32.65 14.73
C GLU A 237 2.54 33.57 14.11
N PRO A 238 2.15 34.69 13.46
CA PRO A 238 3.09 35.66 12.93
C PRO A 238 4.05 36.22 14.00
N LEU A 239 5.32 36.38 13.63
CA LEU A 239 6.34 36.95 14.51
C LEU A 239 7.12 38.06 13.81
N TYR A 240 7.16 39.24 14.44
CA TYR A 240 7.85 40.42 13.95
C TYR A 240 9.02 40.81 14.86
N VAL A 241 10.11 41.23 14.22
CA VAL A 241 11.30 41.78 14.85
C VAL A 241 11.66 43.10 14.16
N GLY A 242 11.52 44.21 14.88
CA GLY A 242 11.78 45.55 14.33
C GLY A 242 13.25 45.96 14.29
N ASP A 243 14.05 45.47 15.23
CA ASP A 243 15.51 45.68 15.26
C ASP A 243 16.18 44.34 15.54
N ALA A 244 16.61 43.69 14.46
CA ALA A 244 17.25 42.37 14.49
C ALA A 244 18.55 42.36 15.31
N CYS A 245 19.25 43.51 15.45
CA CYS A 245 20.49 43.59 16.21
C CYS A 245 20.27 43.60 17.74
N LYS A 246 19.03 43.85 18.21
CA LYS A 246 18.69 43.99 19.64
C LYS A 246 17.74 42.93 20.18
N ASP A 247 17.16 42.08 19.33
CA ASP A 247 16.14 41.12 19.75
C ASP A 247 16.76 39.82 20.29
N SER A 248 16.52 39.53 21.56
CA SER A 248 17.05 38.35 22.26
C SER A 248 16.48 37.02 21.78
N ARG A 249 15.43 37.02 20.95
CA ARG A 249 14.83 35.80 20.35
C ARG A 249 15.59 35.31 19.11
N LEU A 250 16.47 36.14 18.55
CA LEU A 250 17.37 35.76 17.46
C LEU A 250 18.60 35.04 18.02
N THR A 251 18.41 33.82 18.51
CA THR A 251 19.48 32.92 18.97
C THR A 251 19.59 31.75 18.00
N GLY A 252 20.51 31.83 17.03
CA GLY A 252 20.69 30.79 16.01
C GLY A 252 21.43 31.29 14.76
N PRO A 253 21.60 30.44 13.73
CA PRO A 253 22.24 30.81 12.46
C PRO A 253 21.61 32.04 11.79
N GLU A 254 20.29 32.20 11.91
CA GLU A 254 19.53 33.35 11.37
C GLU A 254 20.01 34.69 11.91
N SER A 255 20.46 34.75 13.18
CA SER A 255 20.99 35.96 13.82
C SER A 255 22.32 36.40 13.22
N LYS A 256 23.23 35.44 12.95
CA LYS A 256 24.51 35.70 12.27
C LYS A 256 24.30 36.16 10.83
N ILE A 257 23.26 35.63 10.17
CA ILE A 257 22.93 35.95 8.78
C ILE A 257 22.29 37.35 8.70
N ALA A 258 21.33 37.65 9.58
CA ALA A 258 20.69 38.97 9.65
C ALA A 258 21.72 40.09 9.89
N VAL A 259 22.64 39.88 10.83
CA VAL A 259 23.69 40.85 11.16
C VAL A 259 24.76 40.98 10.06
N SER A 260 25.18 39.87 9.43
CA SER A 260 26.21 39.90 8.37
C SER A 260 25.74 40.50 7.05
N HIS A 261 24.43 40.49 6.79
CA HIS A 261 23.83 40.99 5.55
C HIS A 261 23.09 42.32 5.71
N GLY A 262 23.22 42.94 6.89
CA GLY A 262 22.64 44.26 7.19
C GLY A 262 21.12 44.26 7.22
N ILE A 263 20.49 43.15 7.63
CA ILE A 263 19.04 43.06 7.82
C ILE A 263 18.69 43.70 9.16
N GLU A 264 17.83 44.71 9.14
CA GLU A 264 17.40 45.45 10.32
C GLU A 264 16.00 45.04 10.80
N SER A 265 15.08 44.71 9.88
CA SER A 265 13.70 44.34 10.22
C SER A 265 13.29 43.03 9.52
N LEU A 266 12.59 42.15 10.26
CA LEU A 266 12.05 40.89 9.74
C LEU A 266 10.61 40.66 10.19
N LEU A 267 9.82 40.06 9.31
CA LEU A 267 8.50 39.52 9.61
C LEU A 267 8.44 38.09 9.09
N SER A 268 8.11 37.14 9.97
CA SER A 268 7.92 35.73 9.60
C SER A 268 6.49 35.31 9.89
N VAL A 269 5.87 34.60 8.95
CA VAL A 269 4.51 34.08 9.07
C VAL A 269 4.45 32.60 8.69
N PRO A 270 3.49 31.83 9.22
CA PRO A 270 3.37 30.41 8.93
C PRO A 270 2.73 30.20 7.55
N LEU A 271 3.26 29.22 6.81
CA LEU A 271 2.62 28.67 5.62
C LEU A 271 1.59 27.64 6.08
N LYS A 272 0.32 28.03 6.21
CA LYS A 272 -0.74 27.15 6.69
C LYS A 272 -1.51 26.51 5.54
N SER A 273 -1.81 25.22 5.68
CA SER A 273 -2.84 24.54 4.89
C SER A 273 -3.67 23.63 5.78
N LYS A 274 -5.01 23.68 5.63
CA LYS A 274 -5.98 22.91 6.44
C LYS A 274 -5.73 22.95 7.95
N GLY A 275 -5.26 24.10 8.46
CA GLY A 275 -4.97 24.30 9.89
C GLY A 275 -3.62 23.72 10.37
N ARG A 276 -2.79 23.18 9.47
CA ARG A 276 -1.43 22.69 9.76
C ARG A 276 -0.38 23.65 9.21
N THR A 277 0.70 23.86 9.96
CA THR A 277 1.86 24.66 9.51
C THR A 277 2.78 23.77 8.67
N MET A 278 2.89 24.08 7.38
CA MET A 278 3.74 23.35 6.43
C MET A 278 5.18 23.87 6.39
N GLY A 279 5.42 25.03 6.99
CA GLY A 279 6.66 25.77 6.92
C GLY A 279 6.42 27.24 7.28
N THR A 280 7.39 28.09 6.97
CA THR A 280 7.31 29.52 7.21
C THR A 280 7.78 30.30 6.00
N ILE A 281 7.27 31.52 5.87
CA ILE A 281 7.79 32.51 4.93
C ILE A 281 8.18 33.77 5.70
N SER A 282 9.42 34.19 5.49
CA SER A 282 10.04 35.32 6.17
C SER A 282 10.38 36.39 5.16
N VAL A 283 9.92 37.61 5.39
CA VAL A 283 10.30 38.80 4.62
C VAL A 283 11.31 39.62 5.39
N LEU A 284 12.29 40.18 4.68
CA LEU A 284 13.46 40.83 5.28
C LEU A 284 13.69 42.22 4.66
N MET A 285 14.10 43.17 5.50
CA MET A 285 14.52 44.50 5.08
C MET A 285 15.86 44.91 5.68
N ARG A 286 16.67 45.59 4.87
CA ARG A 286 17.96 46.17 5.26
C ARG A 286 17.88 47.53 5.92
N SER A 287 16.74 48.21 5.75
CA SER A 287 16.41 49.43 6.48
C SER A 287 15.35 49.14 7.53
N TYR A 288 15.42 49.84 8.65
CA TYR A 288 14.35 49.85 9.65
C TYR A 288 12.98 50.12 9.03
N ARG A 289 12.05 49.16 9.14
CA ARG A 289 10.64 49.29 8.74
C ARG A 289 9.74 48.69 9.80
N TRP A 290 8.77 49.50 10.23
CA TRP A 290 7.66 49.03 11.04
C TRP A 290 6.57 48.42 10.14
N PHE A 291 6.38 47.10 10.21
CA PHE A 291 5.25 46.44 9.53
C PHE A 291 3.95 46.73 10.29
N ARG A 292 2.99 47.30 9.59
CA ARG A 292 1.66 47.61 10.13
C ARG A 292 0.80 46.34 10.20
N GLU A 293 -0.25 46.38 11.02
CA GLU A 293 -1.14 45.22 11.23
C GLU A 293 -1.78 44.73 9.93
N ASP A 294 -2.16 45.66 9.04
CA ASP A 294 -2.68 45.37 7.70
C ASP A 294 -1.65 44.66 6.79
N GLU A 295 -0.36 44.98 6.93
CA GLU A 295 0.71 44.30 6.19
C GLU A 295 0.99 42.90 6.72
N VAL A 296 0.93 42.71 8.04
CA VAL A 296 1.05 41.38 8.68
C VAL A 296 -0.12 40.49 8.25
N GLU A 297 -1.33 41.02 8.26
CA GLU A 297 -2.52 40.31 7.79
C GLU A 297 -2.45 39.96 6.29
N LEU A 298 -1.96 40.89 5.45
CA LEU A 298 -1.78 40.64 4.02
C LEU A 298 -0.78 39.50 3.77
N LEU A 299 0.39 39.56 4.41
CA LEU A 299 1.41 38.52 4.27
C LEU A 299 0.90 37.17 4.78
N THR A 300 0.18 37.14 5.91
CA THR A 300 -0.42 35.90 6.46
C THR A 300 -1.45 35.30 5.51
N ALA A 301 -2.26 36.13 4.85
CA ALA A 301 -3.22 35.68 3.85
C ALA A 301 -2.52 35.11 2.60
N ILE A 302 -1.46 35.77 2.11
CA ILE A 302 -0.66 35.27 1.00
C ILE A 302 0.03 33.95 1.38
N ALA A 303 0.65 33.89 2.56
CA ALA A 303 1.31 32.70 3.08
C ALA A 303 0.37 31.49 3.22
N SER A 304 -0.89 31.74 3.59
CA SER A 304 -1.91 30.68 3.62
C SER A 304 -2.21 30.13 2.22
N GLN A 305 -2.28 31.00 1.19
CA GLN A 305 -2.46 30.56 -0.20
C GLN A 305 -1.24 29.79 -0.72
N VAL A 306 -0.03 30.26 -0.39
CA VAL A 306 1.22 29.56 -0.70
C VAL A 306 1.25 28.19 -0.03
N GLY A 307 0.84 28.09 1.24
CA GLY A 307 0.71 26.82 1.96
C GLY A 307 -0.20 25.81 1.25
N VAL A 308 -1.37 26.25 0.78
CA VAL A 308 -2.29 25.40 -0.01
C VAL A 308 -1.64 24.93 -1.32
N ALA A 309 -0.96 25.82 -2.04
CA ALA A 309 -0.30 25.47 -3.30
C ALA A 309 0.84 24.44 -3.09
N ILE A 310 1.62 24.58 -2.01
CA ILE A 310 2.67 23.63 -1.63
C ILE A 310 2.08 22.25 -1.30
N GLU A 311 0.97 22.18 -0.55
CA GLU A 311 0.29 20.92 -0.25
C GLU A 311 -0.15 20.22 -1.54
N ASN A 312 -0.76 20.96 -2.46
CA ASN A 312 -1.24 20.42 -3.72
C ASN A 312 -0.08 19.88 -4.59
N ALA A 313 1.03 20.62 -4.70
CA ALA A 313 2.21 20.17 -5.44
C ALA A 313 2.82 18.89 -4.83
N ARG A 314 2.97 18.84 -3.50
CA ARG A 314 3.46 17.64 -2.78
C ARG A 314 2.54 16.43 -2.96
N LEU A 315 1.22 16.63 -2.88
CA LEU A 315 0.24 15.56 -3.08
C LEU A 315 0.29 15.00 -4.50
N TYR A 316 0.37 15.87 -5.51
CA TYR A 316 0.47 15.47 -6.91
C TYR A 316 1.74 14.66 -7.19
N GLU A 317 2.89 15.10 -6.65
CA GLU A 317 4.15 14.37 -6.80
C GLU A 317 4.09 12.99 -6.13
N LYS A 318 3.50 12.90 -4.94
CA LYS A 318 3.30 11.63 -4.22
C LYS A 318 2.40 10.68 -5.00
N GLU A 319 1.28 11.15 -5.54
CA GLU A 319 0.37 10.36 -6.37
C GLU A 319 1.08 9.85 -7.62
N ARG A 320 1.75 10.74 -8.36
CA ARG A 320 2.51 10.40 -9.56
C ARG A 320 3.56 9.32 -9.28
N LEU A 321 4.33 9.46 -8.20
CA LEU A 321 5.35 8.49 -7.81
C LEU A 321 4.72 7.15 -7.41
N ALA A 322 3.58 7.16 -6.72
CA ALA A 322 2.84 5.94 -6.36
C ALA A 322 2.34 5.21 -7.62
N THR A 323 1.75 5.93 -8.58
CA THR A 323 1.32 5.35 -9.86
C THR A 323 2.50 4.77 -10.65
N GLN A 324 3.64 5.48 -10.68
CA GLN A 324 4.85 4.98 -11.34
C GLN A 324 5.41 3.72 -10.65
N ARG A 325 5.44 3.70 -9.31
CA ARG A 325 5.86 2.52 -8.54
C ARG A 325 4.92 1.33 -8.77
N LEU A 326 3.61 1.57 -8.79
CA LEU A 326 2.62 0.54 -9.09
C LEU A 326 2.82 -0.03 -10.50
N ALA A 327 2.94 0.84 -11.51
CA ALA A 327 3.17 0.43 -12.89
C ALA A 327 4.50 -0.34 -13.08
N ALA A 328 5.57 0.10 -12.40
CA ALA A 328 6.85 -0.60 -12.41
C ALA A 328 6.74 -1.97 -11.73
N SER A 329 6.05 -2.03 -10.58
CA SER A 329 5.81 -3.28 -9.88
C SER A 329 4.95 -4.25 -10.70
N GLU A 330 3.87 -3.79 -11.31
CA GLU A 330 3.02 -4.59 -12.20
C GLU A 330 3.82 -5.13 -13.38
N ARG A 331 4.66 -4.29 -14.02
CA ARG A 331 5.54 -4.72 -15.11
C ARG A 331 6.53 -5.79 -14.65
N ASN A 332 7.12 -5.64 -13.47
CA ASN A 332 8.03 -6.63 -12.90
C ASN A 332 7.30 -7.95 -12.61
N TYR A 333 6.12 -7.92 -11.99
CA TYR A 333 5.31 -9.10 -11.72
C TYR A 333 4.91 -9.82 -13.01
N ARG A 334 4.41 -9.07 -14.01
CA ARG A 334 4.08 -9.63 -15.33
C ARG A 334 5.31 -10.23 -16.00
N GLY A 335 6.47 -9.57 -15.91
CA GLY A 335 7.72 -10.08 -16.43
C GLY A 335 8.16 -11.40 -15.78
N LEU A 336 8.05 -11.53 -14.46
CA LEU A 336 8.36 -12.76 -13.73
C LEU A 336 7.37 -13.88 -14.08
N PHE A 337 6.08 -13.56 -14.16
CA PHE A 337 5.03 -14.50 -14.52
C PHE A 337 5.20 -15.05 -15.94
N GLU A 338 5.38 -14.18 -16.92
CA GLU A 338 5.50 -14.55 -18.34
C GLU A 338 6.78 -15.33 -18.65
N ASN A 339 7.90 -14.98 -18.00
CA ASN A 339 9.20 -15.60 -18.27
C ASN A 339 9.52 -16.78 -17.34
N ALA A 340 8.58 -17.20 -16.48
CA ALA A 340 8.78 -18.42 -15.70
C ALA A 340 8.96 -19.64 -16.62
N ASN A 341 9.84 -20.56 -16.22
CA ASN A 341 10.08 -21.80 -16.96
C ASN A 341 8.94 -22.80 -16.75
N ASP A 342 8.43 -22.88 -15.52
CA ASP A 342 7.29 -23.72 -15.16
C ASP A 342 5.99 -23.03 -15.61
N ALA A 343 5.04 -23.82 -16.09
CA ALA A 343 3.73 -23.32 -16.47
C ALA A 343 2.95 -22.89 -15.24
N ILE A 344 2.38 -21.69 -15.30
CA ILE A 344 1.57 -21.12 -14.23
C ILE A 344 0.24 -20.73 -14.86
N TRP A 345 -0.85 -21.25 -14.30
CA TRP A 345 -2.19 -20.84 -14.69
C TRP A 345 -3.12 -20.79 -13.49
N VAL A 346 -4.18 -19.99 -13.65
CA VAL A 346 -5.28 -19.89 -12.70
C VAL A 346 -6.54 -20.28 -13.43
N HIS A 347 -7.42 -21.03 -12.79
CA HIS A 347 -8.77 -21.29 -13.28
C HIS A 347 -9.81 -21.02 -12.20
N ASP A 348 -11.03 -20.71 -12.64
CA ASP A 348 -12.17 -20.50 -11.75
C ASP A 348 -12.66 -21.82 -11.09
N MET A 349 -13.73 -21.73 -10.31
CA MET A 349 -14.32 -22.86 -9.59
C MET A 349 -14.92 -23.93 -10.51
N GLU A 350 -15.25 -23.56 -11.75
CA GLU A 350 -15.79 -24.40 -12.81
C GLU A 350 -14.70 -25.02 -13.69
N GLY A 351 -13.44 -24.60 -13.53
CA GLY A 351 -12.28 -25.10 -14.27
C GLY A 351 -11.93 -24.32 -15.54
N ASN A 352 -12.52 -23.15 -15.77
CA ASN A 352 -12.17 -22.30 -16.91
C ASN A 352 -10.92 -21.49 -16.57
N ILE A 353 -9.90 -21.59 -17.42
CA ILE A 353 -8.63 -20.91 -17.22
C ILE A 353 -8.84 -19.39 -17.37
N THR A 354 -8.47 -18.63 -16.36
CA THR A 354 -8.60 -17.16 -16.33
C THR A 354 -7.27 -16.47 -16.65
N VAL A 355 -6.15 -17.12 -16.32
CA VAL A 355 -4.79 -16.59 -16.53
C VAL A 355 -3.86 -17.75 -16.87
N ALA A 356 -2.97 -17.58 -17.84
CA ALA A 356 -1.91 -18.55 -18.16
C ALA A 356 -0.64 -17.83 -18.64
N ASN A 357 0.54 -18.32 -18.26
CA ASN A 357 1.82 -17.74 -18.71
C ASN A 357 2.35 -18.40 -19.99
N LYS A 358 3.51 -17.94 -20.47
CA LYS A 358 4.11 -18.44 -21.73
C LYS A 358 4.61 -19.87 -21.65
N ALA A 359 4.96 -20.34 -20.46
CA ALA A 359 5.32 -21.74 -20.25
C ALA A 359 4.13 -22.67 -20.44
N SER A 360 2.91 -22.27 -20.03
CA SER A 360 1.68 -23.03 -20.29
C SER A 360 1.45 -23.30 -21.77
N GLU A 361 1.79 -22.35 -22.65
CA GLU A 361 1.69 -22.53 -24.09
C GLU A 361 2.66 -23.60 -24.61
N ARG A 362 3.92 -23.57 -24.16
CA ARG A 362 4.92 -24.58 -24.55
C ARG A 362 4.54 -25.98 -24.08
N GLN A 363 3.97 -26.07 -22.87
CA GLN A 363 3.66 -27.35 -22.23
C GLN A 363 2.39 -28.00 -22.79
N THR A 364 1.37 -27.20 -23.13
CA THR A 364 0.07 -27.70 -23.60
C THR A 364 -0.08 -27.69 -25.13
N GLY A 365 0.70 -26.84 -25.83
CA GLY A 365 0.58 -26.62 -27.27
C GLY A 365 -0.53 -25.63 -27.68
N TYR A 366 -1.33 -25.14 -26.73
CA TYR A 366 -2.32 -24.09 -26.95
C TYR A 366 -1.72 -22.71 -26.71
N THR A 367 -2.05 -21.72 -27.55
CA THR A 367 -1.63 -20.34 -27.29
C THR A 367 -2.26 -19.81 -26.00
N GLN A 368 -1.63 -18.83 -25.33
CA GLN A 368 -2.23 -18.21 -24.14
C GLN A 368 -3.66 -17.70 -24.38
N GLU A 369 -3.91 -17.15 -25.57
CA GLU A 369 -5.22 -16.62 -25.98
C GLU A 369 -6.27 -17.74 -26.12
N GLU A 370 -5.87 -18.93 -26.57
CA GLU A 370 -6.75 -20.10 -26.63
C GLU A 370 -6.94 -20.72 -25.24
N LEU A 371 -5.91 -20.69 -24.39
CA LEU A 371 -5.98 -21.21 -23.03
C LEU A 371 -6.96 -20.40 -22.17
N VAL A 372 -6.92 -19.06 -22.26
CA VAL A 372 -7.84 -18.21 -21.49
C VAL A 372 -9.28 -18.44 -21.96
N GLY A 373 -10.13 -18.92 -21.04
CA GLY A 373 -11.52 -19.31 -21.29
C GLY A 373 -11.72 -20.79 -21.59
N MET A 374 -10.67 -21.53 -21.92
CA MET A 374 -10.73 -22.99 -22.09
C MET A 374 -10.92 -23.68 -20.75
N ASN A 375 -11.69 -24.78 -20.73
CA ASN A 375 -11.84 -25.56 -19.51
C ASN A 375 -10.73 -26.62 -19.40
N VAL A 376 -10.10 -26.73 -18.22
CA VAL A 376 -8.99 -27.68 -17.97
C VAL A 376 -9.36 -29.13 -18.28
N ARG A 377 -10.65 -29.49 -18.20
CA ARG A 377 -11.15 -30.85 -18.51
C ARG A 377 -10.90 -31.27 -19.96
N GLU A 378 -10.73 -30.34 -20.88
CA GLU A 378 -10.46 -30.64 -22.29
C GLU A 378 -9.06 -31.22 -22.51
N MET A 379 -8.14 -31.02 -21.57
CA MET A 379 -6.77 -31.54 -21.62
C MET A 379 -6.59 -32.80 -20.76
N LEU A 380 -7.66 -33.31 -20.14
CA LEU A 380 -7.60 -34.43 -19.21
C LEU A 380 -8.38 -35.62 -19.77
N ASP A 381 -7.90 -36.82 -19.46
CA ASP A 381 -8.63 -38.06 -19.69
C ASP A 381 -9.44 -38.47 -18.44
N GLU A 382 -10.08 -39.64 -18.48
CA GLU A 382 -10.98 -40.09 -17.41
C GLU A 382 -10.26 -40.23 -16.05
N GLU A 383 -9.05 -40.79 -16.03
CA GLU A 383 -8.22 -40.88 -14.82
C GLU A 383 -7.82 -39.49 -14.32
N GLY A 384 -7.41 -38.60 -15.22
CA GLY A 384 -7.03 -37.25 -14.87
C GLY A 384 -8.17 -36.40 -14.33
N LEU A 385 -9.39 -36.56 -14.85
CA LEU A 385 -10.58 -35.90 -14.33
C LEU A 385 -10.90 -36.36 -12.90
N HIS A 386 -10.76 -37.65 -12.62
CA HIS A 386 -10.98 -38.19 -11.29
C HIS A 386 -9.95 -37.66 -10.28
N LEU A 387 -8.67 -37.59 -10.67
CA LEU A 387 -7.61 -37.01 -9.85
C LEU A 387 -7.84 -35.51 -9.59
N ALA A 388 -8.20 -34.75 -10.62
CA ALA A 388 -8.50 -33.32 -10.48
C ALA A 388 -9.67 -33.06 -9.54
N ALA A 389 -10.72 -33.89 -9.58
CA ALA A 389 -11.85 -33.81 -8.65
C ALA A 389 -11.40 -34.09 -7.20
N GLN A 390 -10.62 -35.14 -6.97
CA GLN A 390 -10.09 -35.45 -5.63
C GLN A 390 -9.22 -34.33 -5.07
N VAL A 391 -8.34 -33.74 -5.89
CA VAL A 391 -7.50 -32.61 -5.49
C VAL A 391 -8.37 -31.40 -5.12
N LYS A 392 -9.38 -31.10 -5.94
CA LYS A 392 -10.34 -30.01 -5.69
C LYS A 392 -11.04 -30.19 -4.34
N ASP A 393 -11.61 -31.37 -4.10
CA ASP A 393 -12.37 -31.65 -2.88
C ASP A 393 -11.48 -31.53 -1.63
N LYS A 394 -10.28 -32.13 -1.66
CA LYS A 394 -9.32 -32.03 -0.55
C LYS A 394 -8.91 -30.59 -0.24
N LEU A 395 -8.66 -29.77 -1.26
CA LEU A 395 -8.27 -28.38 -1.06
C LEU A 395 -9.42 -27.53 -0.52
N LEU A 396 -10.67 -27.81 -0.90
CA LEU A 396 -11.86 -27.11 -0.38
C LEU A 396 -12.18 -27.50 1.07
N GLU A 397 -11.95 -28.76 1.43
CA GLU A 397 -12.13 -29.28 2.78
C GLU A 397 -10.93 -29.02 3.71
N ASN A 398 -9.86 -28.40 3.18
CA ASN A 398 -8.60 -28.13 3.87
C ASN A 398 -7.95 -29.41 4.43
N GLU A 399 -8.07 -30.50 3.67
CA GLU A 399 -7.41 -31.77 3.96
C GLU A 399 -5.94 -31.79 3.48
N PRO A 400 -5.06 -32.57 4.12
CA PRO A 400 -3.69 -32.75 3.64
C PRO A 400 -3.66 -33.35 2.23
N LEU A 401 -2.95 -32.66 1.33
CA LEU A 401 -2.67 -33.13 -0.03
C LEU A 401 -1.16 -33.33 -0.19
N GLU A 402 -0.74 -34.51 -0.62
CA GLU A 402 0.64 -34.75 -1.02
C GLU A 402 0.93 -34.03 -2.34
N GLN A 403 1.91 -33.12 -2.31
CA GLN A 403 2.32 -32.31 -3.45
C GLN A 403 3.86 -32.28 -3.53
N PRO A 404 4.45 -32.15 -4.72
CA PRO A 404 3.79 -32.12 -6.03
C PRO A 404 3.26 -33.52 -6.44
N TYR A 405 2.17 -33.56 -7.21
CA TYR A 405 1.58 -34.80 -7.73
C TYR A 405 1.71 -34.89 -9.25
N GLU A 406 1.74 -36.12 -9.78
CA GLU A 406 1.82 -36.34 -11.24
C GLU A 406 0.41 -36.30 -11.86
N GLN A 407 0.29 -35.61 -12.98
CA GLN A 407 -0.94 -35.51 -13.77
C GLN A 407 -0.61 -35.72 -15.25
N ARG A 408 -1.28 -36.67 -15.89
CA ARG A 408 -1.22 -36.84 -17.35
C ARG A 408 -2.18 -35.85 -18.02
N ILE A 409 -1.73 -35.22 -19.10
CA ILE A 409 -2.55 -34.36 -19.96
C ILE A 409 -2.41 -34.74 -21.43
N ILE A 410 -3.38 -34.33 -22.24
CA ILE A 410 -3.39 -34.43 -23.69
C ILE A 410 -3.12 -33.03 -24.26
N ARG A 411 -2.03 -32.88 -25.01
CA ARG A 411 -1.67 -31.64 -25.69
C ARG A 411 -2.56 -31.38 -26.90
N LYS A 412 -2.53 -30.16 -27.44
CA LYS A 412 -3.27 -29.76 -28.65
C LYS A 412 -3.03 -30.66 -29.87
N ASP A 413 -1.82 -31.17 -30.03
CA ASP A 413 -1.43 -32.07 -31.12
C ASP A 413 -1.84 -33.54 -30.89
N GLY A 414 -2.51 -33.83 -29.77
CA GLY A 414 -2.93 -35.16 -29.34
C GLY A 414 -1.84 -35.97 -28.63
N THR A 415 -0.62 -35.43 -28.46
CA THR A 415 0.44 -36.11 -27.71
C THR A 415 0.21 -36.01 -26.20
N GLU A 416 0.65 -37.03 -25.48
CA GLU A 416 0.55 -37.05 -24.02
C GLU A 416 1.73 -36.34 -23.35
N ALA A 417 1.45 -35.64 -22.25
CA ALA A 417 2.43 -35.05 -21.36
C ALA A 417 2.24 -35.56 -19.93
N PHE A 418 3.34 -35.73 -19.19
CA PHE A 418 3.31 -35.96 -17.76
C PHE A 418 3.78 -34.71 -17.03
N LEU A 419 2.92 -34.17 -16.18
CA LEU A 419 3.14 -32.92 -15.48
C LEU A 419 3.27 -33.18 -13.99
N MET A 420 4.28 -32.60 -13.34
CA MET A 420 4.33 -32.49 -11.89
C MET A 420 3.64 -31.20 -11.48
N LEU A 421 2.47 -31.29 -10.86
CA LEU A 421 1.61 -30.18 -10.46
C LEU A 421 1.72 -29.87 -8.97
N THR A 422 1.65 -28.58 -8.66
CA THR A 422 1.31 -28.04 -7.35
C THR A 422 0.08 -27.14 -7.52
N THR A 423 -0.93 -27.36 -6.70
CA THR A 423 -2.24 -26.71 -6.81
C THR A 423 -2.61 -26.10 -5.48
N ASN A 424 -2.92 -24.81 -5.51
CA ASN A 424 -3.31 -24.02 -4.34
C ASN A 424 -4.68 -23.39 -4.55
N LEU A 425 -5.49 -23.36 -3.49
CA LEU A 425 -6.77 -22.66 -3.49
C LEU A 425 -6.55 -21.14 -3.49
N VAL A 426 -7.20 -20.44 -4.41
CA VAL A 426 -7.19 -18.97 -4.47
C VAL A 426 -8.42 -18.45 -3.73
N VAL A 427 -8.18 -17.61 -2.73
CA VAL A 427 -9.22 -17.06 -1.85
C VAL A 427 -9.20 -15.53 -1.93
N GLU A 428 -10.33 -14.92 -2.27
CA GLU A 428 -10.51 -13.48 -2.26
C GLU A 428 -11.55 -13.11 -1.19
N ASN A 429 -11.18 -12.21 -0.27
CA ASN A 429 -12.04 -11.77 0.84
C ASN A 429 -12.65 -12.93 1.67
N GLY A 430 -11.91 -14.02 1.83
CA GLY A 430 -12.35 -15.22 2.55
C GLY A 430 -13.25 -16.17 1.76
N VAL A 431 -13.50 -15.88 0.48
CA VAL A 431 -14.29 -16.72 -0.42
C VAL A 431 -13.37 -17.42 -1.42
N PRO A 432 -13.43 -18.75 -1.58
CA PRO A 432 -12.72 -19.46 -2.64
C PRO A 432 -13.22 -19.01 -4.02
N VAL A 433 -12.31 -18.58 -4.89
CA VAL A 433 -12.64 -18.07 -6.24
C VAL A 433 -12.04 -18.92 -7.36
N GLY A 434 -11.12 -19.83 -7.04
CA GLY A 434 -10.49 -20.68 -8.03
C GLY A 434 -9.25 -21.39 -7.52
N PHE A 435 -8.42 -21.86 -8.44
CA PHE A 435 -7.20 -22.61 -8.15
C PHE A 435 -6.04 -22.08 -8.97
N GLN A 436 -4.89 -21.92 -8.32
CA GLN A 436 -3.62 -21.61 -8.97
C GLN A 436 -2.80 -22.89 -9.08
N ASN A 437 -2.32 -23.15 -10.28
CA ASN A 437 -1.52 -24.31 -10.59
C ASN A 437 -0.13 -23.87 -11.05
N ILE A 438 0.88 -24.54 -10.55
CA ILE A 438 2.25 -24.47 -11.05
C ILE A 438 2.60 -25.88 -11.52
N SER A 439 3.08 -26.01 -12.75
CA SER A 439 3.43 -27.32 -13.28
C SER A 439 4.75 -27.32 -14.02
N ARG A 440 5.42 -28.47 -13.93
CA ARG A 440 6.63 -28.79 -14.70
C ARG A 440 6.39 -29.99 -15.58
N ASP A 441 6.76 -29.88 -16.85
CA ASP A 441 6.77 -31.02 -17.77
C ASP A 441 7.93 -31.96 -17.43
N VAL A 442 7.60 -33.20 -17.05
CA VAL A 442 8.57 -34.26 -16.72
C VAL A 442 8.53 -35.41 -17.75
N THR A 443 7.90 -35.19 -18.90
CA THR A 443 7.69 -36.23 -19.92
C THR A 443 9.01 -36.84 -20.39
N GLU A 444 10.01 -36.01 -20.74
CA GLU A 444 11.31 -36.49 -21.21
C GLU A 444 12.08 -37.22 -20.10
N GLU A 445 12.09 -36.68 -18.89
CA GLU A 445 12.78 -37.31 -17.75
C GLU A 445 12.17 -38.69 -17.43
N LYS A 446 10.84 -38.78 -17.44
CA LYS A 446 10.11 -40.03 -17.22
C LYS A 446 10.42 -41.05 -18.32
N ARG A 447 10.34 -40.64 -19.59
CA ARG A 447 10.69 -41.52 -20.74
C ARG A 447 12.14 -41.98 -20.69
N MET A 448 13.09 -41.11 -20.33
CA MET A 448 14.49 -41.51 -20.18
C MET A 448 14.67 -42.51 -19.04
N ARG A 449 13.99 -42.30 -17.92
CA ARG A 449 14.02 -43.20 -16.76
C ARG A 449 13.42 -44.57 -17.10
N GLU A 450 12.29 -44.60 -17.79
CA GLU A 450 11.64 -45.82 -18.27
C GLU A 450 12.51 -46.56 -19.29
N ASN A 451 13.09 -45.85 -20.26
CA ASN A 451 14.02 -46.42 -21.23
C ASN A 451 15.26 -47.00 -20.56
N LEU A 452 15.86 -46.29 -19.59
CA LEU A 452 16.99 -46.79 -18.83
C LEU A 452 16.63 -48.08 -18.08
N ASN A 453 15.47 -48.08 -17.43
CA ASN A 453 14.95 -49.26 -16.74
C ASN A 453 14.77 -50.45 -17.70
N PHE A 454 14.22 -50.22 -18.89
CA PHE A 454 14.08 -51.23 -19.93
C PHE A 454 15.45 -51.79 -20.38
N TYR A 455 16.41 -50.92 -20.71
CA TYR A 455 17.75 -51.35 -21.13
C TYR A 455 18.52 -52.10 -20.04
N LEU A 456 18.37 -51.69 -18.76
CA LEU A 456 18.95 -52.43 -17.63
C LEU A 456 18.38 -53.84 -17.52
N GLY A 457 17.08 -54.02 -17.75
CA GLY A 457 16.44 -55.32 -17.80
C GLY A 457 17.00 -56.20 -18.92
N GLU A 458 17.09 -55.68 -20.14
CA GLU A 458 17.62 -56.39 -21.32
C GLU A 458 19.09 -56.80 -21.14
N VAL A 459 19.94 -55.89 -20.63
CA VAL A 459 21.35 -56.21 -20.35
C VAL A 459 21.48 -57.29 -19.28
N THR A 460 20.67 -57.23 -18.21
CA THR A 460 20.67 -58.24 -17.15
C THR A 460 20.29 -59.61 -17.69
N LYS A 461 19.25 -59.67 -18.53
CA LYS A 461 18.82 -60.92 -19.18
C LYS A 461 19.90 -61.48 -20.11
N ALA A 462 20.48 -60.65 -20.99
CA ALA A 462 21.54 -61.05 -21.90
C ALA A 462 22.78 -61.57 -21.15
N GLN A 463 23.15 -60.96 -20.03
CA GLN A 463 24.25 -61.43 -19.18
C GLN A 463 23.99 -62.83 -18.59
N GLU A 464 22.75 -63.14 -18.19
CA GLU A 464 22.42 -64.45 -17.63
C GLU A 464 22.35 -65.54 -18.70
N GLU A 465 21.84 -65.21 -19.89
CA GLU A 465 21.86 -66.08 -21.06
C GLU A 465 23.30 -66.41 -21.49
N GLU A 466 24.19 -65.41 -21.48
CA GLU A 466 25.61 -65.56 -21.78
C GLU A 466 26.29 -66.48 -20.76
N ARG A 467 26.08 -66.27 -19.46
CA ARG A 467 26.60 -67.15 -18.39
C ARG A 467 26.15 -68.58 -18.59
N THR A 468 24.87 -68.75 -18.93
CA THR A 468 24.28 -70.06 -19.20
C THR A 468 24.91 -70.73 -20.42
N ARG A 469 25.20 -69.98 -21.50
CA ARG A 469 25.87 -70.50 -22.69
C ARG A 469 27.31 -70.94 -22.39
N ILE A 470 28.10 -70.08 -21.74
CA ILE A 470 29.49 -70.38 -21.36
C ILE A 470 29.55 -71.61 -20.46
N ALA A 471 28.64 -71.72 -19.49
CA ALA A 471 28.60 -72.89 -18.61
C ALA A 471 28.38 -74.20 -19.37
N ARG A 472 27.54 -74.19 -20.41
CA ARG A 472 27.30 -75.34 -21.30
C ARG A 472 28.52 -75.65 -22.15
N GLU A 473 29.12 -74.66 -22.83
CA GLU A 473 30.32 -74.85 -23.65
C GLU A 473 31.51 -75.41 -22.83
N LEU A 474 31.73 -74.89 -21.61
CA LEU A 474 32.74 -75.44 -20.70
C LEU A 474 32.47 -76.90 -20.33
N HIS A 475 31.19 -77.27 -20.15
CA HIS A 475 30.80 -78.64 -19.80
C HIS A 475 30.94 -79.60 -20.98
N ASP A 476 30.41 -79.22 -22.14
CA ASP A 476 30.28 -80.09 -23.29
C ASP A 476 31.59 -80.22 -24.06
N ASP A 477 32.37 -79.14 -24.21
CA ASP A 477 33.61 -79.20 -24.99
C ASP A 477 34.83 -79.39 -24.09
N THR A 478 34.98 -78.56 -23.06
CA THR A 478 36.25 -78.45 -22.33
C THR A 478 36.42 -79.58 -21.32
N ILE A 479 35.40 -79.83 -20.48
CA ILE A 479 35.44 -80.92 -19.50
C ILE A 479 35.51 -82.28 -20.21
N GLN A 480 34.72 -82.50 -21.27
CA GLN A 480 34.76 -83.77 -22.00
C GLN A 480 36.15 -84.04 -22.61
N ALA A 481 36.76 -83.04 -23.26
CA ALA A 481 38.12 -83.18 -23.81
C ALA A 481 39.16 -83.51 -22.72
N LEU A 482 39.12 -82.81 -21.58
CA LEU A 482 40.05 -83.07 -20.47
C LEU A 482 39.83 -84.45 -19.86
N VAL A 483 38.58 -84.93 -19.75
CA VAL A 483 38.28 -86.28 -19.25
C VAL A 483 38.87 -87.35 -20.17
N VAL A 484 38.80 -87.17 -21.50
CA VAL A 484 39.44 -88.08 -22.46
C VAL A 484 40.96 -88.08 -22.29
N ILE A 485 41.59 -86.92 -22.14
CA ILE A 485 43.03 -86.81 -21.89
C ILE A 485 43.42 -87.50 -20.58
N ALA A 486 42.67 -87.26 -19.49
CA ALA A 486 42.92 -87.91 -18.21
C ALA A 486 42.84 -89.43 -18.32
N ARG A 487 41.86 -89.96 -19.06
CA ARG A 487 41.70 -91.41 -19.30
C ARG A 487 42.86 -91.99 -20.11
N GLN A 488 43.33 -91.28 -21.15
CA GLN A 488 44.49 -91.69 -21.94
C GLN A 488 45.79 -91.69 -21.13
N LEU A 489 45.99 -90.66 -20.27
CA LEU A 489 47.14 -90.60 -19.36
C LEU A 489 47.12 -91.73 -18.33
N ASP A 490 45.94 -92.05 -17.79
CA ASP A 490 45.75 -93.17 -16.85
C ASP A 490 46.02 -94.53 -17.52
N GLU A 491 45.51 -94.75 -18.74
CA GLU A 491 45.80 -95.94 -19.55
C GLU A 491 47.31 -96.07 -19.83
N LEU A 492 48.01 -94.98 -20.17
CA LEU A 492 49.46 -95.00 -20.37
C LEU A 492 50.26 -95.22 -19.07
N ALA A 493 49.74 -94.76 -17.93
CA ALA A 493 50.36 -94.96 -16.62
C ALA A 493 50.16 -96.41 -16.10
N THR A 494 49.05 -97.05 -16.44
CA THR A 494 48.70 -98.43 -16.02
C THR A 494 49.13 -99.50 -17.02
N SER A 495 49.22 -99.16 -18.30
CA SER A 495 49.68 -100.06 -19.37
C SER A 495 51.21 -100.17 -19.38
N THR A 496 51.68 -101.38 -19.07
CA THR A 496 52.96 -102.03 -19.45
C THR A 496 54.23 -101.93 -18.59
N LYS A 497 54.76 -103.14 -18.35
CA LYS A 497 56.19 -103.46 -18.21
C LYS A 497 57.03 -102.73 -19.27
N GLY A 498 58.04 -101.98 -18.85
CA GLY A 498 59.07 -101.40 -19.74
C GLY A 498 59.23 -99.88 -19.68
N ILE A 499 58.41 -99.17 -18.91
CA ILE A 499 58.52 -97.72 -18.69
C ILE A 499 59.53 -97.44 -17.56
N SER A 500 60.42 -96.46 -17.72
CA SER A 500 61.33 -96.03 -16.65
C SER A 500 60.58 -95.29 -15.54
N GLU A 501 61.01 -95.43 -14.28
CA GLU A 501 60.33 -94.81 -13.13
C GLU A 501 60.15 -93.30 -13.28
N GLU A 502 61.15 -92.59 -13.84
CA GLU A 502 61.05 -91.15 -14.13
C GLU A 502 59.88 -90.80 -15.08
N LYS A 503 59.60 -91.64 -16.09
CA LYS A 503 58.48 -91.42 -17.02
C LYS A 503 57.14 -91.74 -16.38
N ARG A 504 57.11 -92.72 -15.47
CA ARG A 504 55.92 -93.08 -14.67
C ARG A 504 55.50 -91.93 -13.77
N VAL A 505 56.45 -91.36 -13.03
CA VAL A 505 56.22 -90.18 -12.17
C VAL A 505 55.80 -88.95 -12.99
N ALA A 506 56.37 -88.74 -14.18
CA ALA A 506 55.96 -87.65 -15.06
C ALA A 506 54.52 -87.81 -15.58
N LEU A 507 54.09 -89.04 -15.93
CA LEU A 507 52.71 -89.34 -16.34
C LEU A 507 51.72 -89.16 -15.18
N GLU A 508 52.05 -89.64 -13.98
CA GLU A 508 51.22 -89.43 -12.77
C GLU A 508 51.06 -87.93 -12.48
N ARG A 509 52.11 -87.12 -12.64
CA ARG A 509 52.03 -85.66 -12.47
C ARG A 509 51.13 -85.00 -13.51
N LEU A 510 51.22 -85.39 -14.79
CA LEU A 510 50.36 -84.86 -15.85
C LEU A 510 48.90 -85.27 -15.65
N TRP A 511 48.66 -86.50 -15.21
CA TRP A 511 47.33 -86.98 -14.86
C TRP A 511 46.75 -86.15 -13.71
N GLN A 512 47.52 -85.94 -12.65
CA GLN A 512 47.10 -85.11 -11.52
C GLN A 512 46.78 -83.68 -11.96
N GLN A 513 47.65 -83.05 -12.77
CA GLN A 513 47.40 -81.70 -13.31
C GLN A 513 46.15 -81.63 -14.18
N THR A 514 45.89 -82.68 -14.99
CA THR A 514 44.68 -82.75 -15.83
C THR A 514 43.43 -82.91 -14.95
N ASN A 515 43.49 -83.75 -13.92
CA ASN A 515 42.37 -83.91 -12.98
C ASN A 515 42.10 -82.63 -12.18
N ASP A 516 43.15 -81.94 -11.73
CA ASP A 516 43.03 -80.63 -11.07
C ASP A 516 42.40 -79.59 -12.01
N ALA A 517 42.76 -79.60 -13.31
CA ALA A 517 42.14 -78.76 -14.33
C ALA A 517 40.67 -79.10 -14.55
N ILE A 518 40.29 -80.39 -14.61
CA ILE A 518 38.88 -80.82 -14.68
C ILE A 518 38.09 -80.28 -13.49
N GLN A 519 38.64 -80.40 -12.27
CA GLN A 519 37.99 -79.87 -11.06
C GLN A 519 37.91 -78.34 -11.06
N GLY A 520 38.92 -77.66 -11.60
CA GLY A 520 38.90 -76.20 -11.82
C GLY A 520 37.77 -75.78 -12.76
N VAL A 521 37.70 -76.38 -13.95
CA VAL A 521 36.67 -76.05 -14.95
C VAL A 521 35.28 -76.44 -14.47
N ARG A 522 35.12 -77.57 -13.75
CA ARG A 522 33.83 -77.95 -13.13
C ARG A 522 33.36 -76.91 -12.12
N ARG A 523 34.24 -76.39 -11.27
CA ARG A 523 33.90 -75.29 -10.36
C ARG A 523 33.49 -74.03 -11.11
N MET A 524 34.24 -73.62 -12.14
CA MET A 524 33.86 -72.46 -12.96
C MET A 524 32.50 -72.63 -13.66
N SER A 525 32.22 -73.82 -14.20
CA SER A 525 30.92 -74.15 -14.80
C SER A 525 29.80 -74.10 -13.76
N GLN A 526 30.02 -74.60 -12.54
CA GLN A 526 29.06 -74.52 -11.43
C GLN A 526 28.78 -73.08 -10.98
N ASP A 527 29.80 -72.24 -10.87
CA ASP A 527 29.65 -70.81 -10.53
C ASP A 527 28.84 -70.05 -11.59
N LEU A 528 29.08 -70.39 -12.86
CA LEU A 528 28.37 -69.81 -14.00
C LEU A 528 26.96 -70.35 -14.17
N ARG A 529 26.69 -71.61 -13.83
CA ARG A 529 25.33 -72.17 -13.77
C ARG A 529 25.31 -73.41 -12.88
N PRO A 530 24.62 -73.37 -11.72
CA PRO A 530 24.57 -74.52 -10.83
C PRO A 530 23.74 -75.65 -11.44
N PRO A 531 24.32 -76.82 -11.75
CA PRO A 531 23.57 -77.95 -12.31
C PRO A 531 22.59 -78.57 -11.29
N THR A 532 22.82 -78.34 -10.00
CA THR A 532 21.91 -78.68 -8.91
C THR A 532 20.59 -77.92 -9.00
N LEU A 533 20.63 -76.67 -9.47
CA LEU A 533 19.43 -75.86 -9.66
C LEU A 533 18.52 -76.47 -10.73
N ASP A 534 19.11 -76.81 -11.89
CA ASP A 534 18.37 -77.43 -13.00
C ASP A 534 17.74 -78.76 -12.58
N ARG A 535 18.50 -79.63 -11.89
CA ARG A 535 18.09 -81.01 -11.58
C ARG A 535 17.24 -81.15 -10.32
N LEU A 536 17.54 -80.39 -9.27
CA LEU A 536 17.00 -80.56 -7.92
C LEU A 536 16.17 -79.36 -7.45
N GLY A 537 16.36 -78.18 -8.05
CA GLY A 537 15.58 -76.98 -7.80
C GLY A 537 16.27 -76.00 -6.85
N LEU A 538 15.54 -74.95 -6.48
CA LEU A 538 16.08 -73.83 -5.71
C LEU A 538 16.64 -74.24 -4.34
N VAL A 539 15.85 -74.94 -3.53
CA VAL A 539 16.24 -75.27 -2.13
C VAL A 539 17.53 -76.10 -2.08
N PRO A 540 17.66 -77.24 -2.80
CA PRO A 540 18.90 -78.03 -2.76
C PRO A 540 20.10 -77.27 -3.33
N ALA A 541 19.88 -76.36 -4.29
CA ALA A 541 20.95 -75.52 -4.81
C ALA A 541 21.43 -74.50 -3.77
N LEU A 542 20.53 -73.88 -3.01
CA LEU A 542 20.87 -72.96 -1.93
C LEU A 542 21.58 -73.65 -0.77
N GLU A 543 21.14 -74.85 -0.37
CA GLU A 543 21.84 -75.67 0.63
C GLU A 543 23.27 -75.98 0.20
N ARG A 544 23.45 -76.36 -1.09
CA ARG A 544 24.78 -76.61 -1.65
C ARG A 544 25.66 -75.36 -1.63
N LEU A 545 25.09 -74.21 -2.03
CA LEU A 545 25.76 -72.92 -2.02
C LEU A 545 26.19 -72.52 -0.60
N VAL A 546 25.32 -72.71 0.40
CA VAL A 546 25.62 -72.45 1.81
C VAL A 546 26.79 -73.33 2.29
N ALA A 547 26.78 -74.62 1.95
CA ALA A 547 27.87 -75.52 2.29
C ALA A 547 29.20 -75.08 1.64
N ASP A 548 29.17 -74.74 0.35
CA ASP A 548 30.36 -74.26 -0.38
C ASP A 548 30.92 -72.99 0.25
N VAL A 549 30.06 -71.99 0.53
CA VAL A 549 30.48 -70.73 1.16
C VAL A 549 31.06 -70.98 2.55
N THR A 550 30.46 -71.87 3.34
CA THR A 550 30.94 -72.23 4.68
C THR A 550 32.34 -72.84 4.60
N ASP A 551 32.57 -73.77 3.67
CA ASP A 551 33.82 -74.51 3.53
C ASP A 551 35.02 -73.60 3.18
N TYR A 552 34.85 -72.62 2.30
CA TYR A 552 35.96 -71.73 1.90
C TYR A 552 36.07 -70.44 2.72
N SER A 553 35.00 -69.99 3.39
CA SER A 553 35.01 -68.76 4.18
C SER A 553 35.28 -68.97 5.67
N ASN A 554 35.11 -70.19 6.18
CA ASN A 554 35.07 -70.50 7.62
C ASN A 554 34.01 -69.72 8.42
N ILE A 555 33.00 -69.14 7.76
CA ILE A 555 31.87 -68.49 8.42
C ILE A 555 30.75 -69.55 8.54
N PRO A 556 30.30 -69.91 9.75
CA PRO A 556 29.15 -70.79 9.91
C PRO A 556 27.89 -70.12 9.38
N ILE A 557 27.26 -70.76 8.39
CA ILE A 557 26.01 -70.29 7.79
C ILE A 557 24.91 -71.32 8.05
N LYS A 558 23.83 -70.90 8.72
CA LYS A 558 22.67 -71.76 8.99
C LYS A 558 21.63 -71.60 7.88
N ALA A 559 21.23 -72.69 7.23
CA ALA A 559 20.14 -72.71 6.26
C ALA A 559 18.85 -73.24 6.89
N THR A 560 17.76 -72.49 6.78
CA THR A 560 16.43 -72.87 7.30
C THR A 560 15.40 -72.77 6.18
N VAL A 561 14.55 -73.79 6.03
CA VAL A 561 13.44 -73.81 5.07
C VAL A 561 12.12 -73.91 5.84
N ILE A 562 11.21 -72.99 5.57
CA ILE A 562 9.89 -72.89 6.20
C ILE A 562 8.82 -73.09 5.12
N GLY A 563 7.85 -73.97 5.39
CA GLY A 563 6.81 -74.33 4.43
C GLY A 563 7.19 -75.52 3.54
N THR A 564 6.33 -75.83 2.56
CA THR A 564 6.53 -76.96 1.65
C THR A 564 7.19 -76.46 0.37
N GLY A 565 8.45 -76.85 0.14
CA GLY A 565 9.17 -76.46 -1.06
C GLY A 565 8.45 -76.87 -2.34
N ARG A 566 8.40 -75.97 -3.33
CA ARG A 566 7.83 -76.20 -4.66
C ARG A 566 8.79 -75.75 -5.75
N ARG A 567 8.66 -76.32 -6.94
CA ARG A 567 9.40 -75.87 -8.14
C ARG A 567 8.79 -74.56 -8.64
N LEU A 568 9.66 -73.59 -8.93
CA LEU A 568 9.29 -72.33 -9.58
C LEU A 568 9.63 -72.44 -11.08
N SER A 569 9.32 -71.40 -11.86
CA SER A 569 9.85 -71.29 -13.22
C SER A 569 11.38 -71.30 -13.19
N GLN A 570 12.03 -71.84 -14.24
CA GLN A 570 13.50 -71.92 -14.29
C GLN A 570 14.15 -70.52 -14.12
N ASP A 571 13.54 -69.50 -14.72
CA ASP A 571 14.01 -68.12 -14.60
C ASP A 571 13.88 -67.59 -13.17
N ALA A 572 12.78 -67.90 -12.47
CA ALA A 572 12.59 -67.51 -11.07
C ALA A 572 13.59 -68.21 -10.13
N GLU A 573 13.79 -69.53 -10.30
CA GLU A 573 14.77 -70.27 -9.50
C GLU A 573 16.18 -69.71 -9.72
N LEU A 574 16.55 -69.40 -10.97
CA LEU A 574 17.86 -68.83 -11.30
C LEU A 574 18.05 -67.43 -10.72
N MET A 575 17.09 -66.52 -10.90
CA MET A 575 17.17 -65.16 -10.38
C MET A 575 17.25 -65.14 -8.85
N LEU A 576 16.43 -65.94 -8.15
CA LEU A 576 16.47 -66.07 -6.69
C LEU A 576 17.78 -66.67 -6.20
N PHE A 577 18.29 -67.70 -6.89
CA PHE A 577 19.60 -68.28 -6.58
C PHE A 577 20.71 -67.24 -6.73
N ARG A 578 20.70 -66.41 -7.79
CA ARG A 578 21.69 -65.35 -7.99
C ARG A 578 21.65 -64.28 -6.90
N ILE A 579 20.45 -63.93 -6.44
CA ILE A 579 20.29 -62.97 -5.34
C ILE A 579 20.90 -63.53 -4.06
N ALA A 580 20.58 -64.78 -3.71
CA ALA A 580 21.18 -65.45 -2.56
C ALA A 580 22.70 -65.62 -2.69
N GLN A 581 23.20 -65.96 -3.88
CA GLN A 581 24.63 -66.06 -4.19
C GLN A 581 25.36 -64.75 -3.98
N GLU A 582 24.82 -63.63 -4.48
CA GLU A 582 25.44 -62.32 -4.30
C GLU A 582 25.34 -61.86 -2.84
N ALA A 583 24.24 -62.13 -2.15
CA ALA A 583 24.09 -61.82 -0.72
C ALA A 583 25.11 -62.58 0.13
N LEU A 584 25.24 -63.91 -0.04
CA LEU A 584 26.23 -64.73 0.68
C LEU A 584 27.67 -64.33 0.33
N ARG A 585 27.93 -63.99 -0.94
CA ARG A 585 29.23 -63.46 -1.36
C ARG A 585 29.54 -62.13 -0.67
N ASN A 586 28.54 -61.28 -0.44
CA ASN A 586 28.70 -60.04 0.31
C ASN A 586 29.02 -60.32 1.79
N VAL A 587 28.38 -61.31 2.43
CA VAL A 587 28.76 -61.64 3.83
C VAL A 587 30.21 -62.11 3.90
N TRP A 588 30.64 -62.94 2.96
CA TRP A 588 32.03 -63.42 2.90
C TRP A 588 33.04 -62.29 2.63
N LYS A 589 32.82 -61.47 1.59
CA LYS A 589 33.84 -60.49 1.13
C LYS A 589 33.79 -59.16 1.87
N HIS A 590 32.63 -58.75 2.37
CA HIS A 590 32.39 -57.37 2.77
C HIS A 590 31.90 -57.21 4.21
N ALA A 591 31.16 -58.17 4.77
CA ALA A 591 30.52 -58.01 6.07
C ALA A 591 31.48 -58.13 7.27
N GLN A 592 32.59 -58.87 7.16
CA GLN A 592 33.41 -59.27 8.32
C GLN A 592 32.57 -59.96 9.41
N ALA A 593 31.58 -60.74 8.98
CA ALA A 593 30.67 -61.46 9.86
C ALA A 593 31.36 -62.67 10.51
N THR A 594 30.91 -63.03 11.70
CA THR A 594 31.32 -64.27 12.38
C THR A 594 30.29 -65.38 12.24
N GLU A 595 29.05 -65.05 11.87
CA GLU A 595 27.98 -65.99 11.53
C GLU A 595 26.98 -65.34 10.56
N ALA A 596 26.26 -66.17 9.82
CA ALA A 596 25.17 -65.74 8.96
C ALA A 596 24.04 -66.79 8.90
N GLU A 597 22.87 -66.38 8.44
CA GLU A 597 21.69 -67.23 8.28
C GLU A 597 21.05 -67.00 6.90
N LEU A 598 20.61 -68.10 6.28
CA LEU A 598 19.79 -68.10 5.08
C LEU A 598 18.44 -68.75 5.42
N VAL A 599 17.35 -68.02 5.22
CA VAL A 599 15.98 -68.49 5.45
C VAL A 599 15.22 -68.46 4.13
N VAL A 600 14.57 -69.57 3.78
CA VAL A 600 13.66 -69.68 2.63
C VAL A 600 12.27 -69.99 3.13
N GLU A 601 11.31 -69.10 2.88
CA GLU A 601 9.90 -69.26 3.26
C GLU A 601 9.05 -69.42 2.01
N PHE A 602 8.27 -70.51 1.95
CA PHE A 602 7.27 -70.73 0.91
C PHE A 602 5.87 -70.45 1.49
N ASP A 603 5.22 -69.40 0.99
CA ASP A 603 3.81 -69.11 1.21
C ASP A 603 2.96 -69.64 0.03
N GLU A 604 1.63 -69.49 0.06
CA GLU A 604 0.71 -69.91 -1.00
C GLU A 604 0.96 -69.16 -2.32
N THR A 605 1.29 -67.86 -2.24
CA THR A 605 1.40 -66.97 -3.42
C THR A 605 2.80 -66.38 -3.62
N THR A 606 3.67 -66.44 -2.60
CA THR A 606 5.00 -65.83 -2.66
C THR A 606 6.08 -66.77 -2.13
N VAL A 607 7.33 -66.50 -2.53
CA VAL A 607 8.54 -67.07 -1.95
C VAL A 607 9.38 -65.93 -1.39
N ARG A 608 9.81 -66.09 -0.14
CA ARG A 608 10.67 -65.13 0.54
C ARG A 608 12.02 -65.77 0.83
N ILE A 609 13.11 -65.09 0.47
CA ILE A 609 14.47 -65.50 0.85
C ILE A 609 15.11 -64.37 1.63
N SER A 610 15.59 -64.69 2.82
CA SER A 610 16.30 -63.75 3.68
C SER A 610 17.71 -64.25 3.94
N VAL A 611 18.72 -63.39 3.72
CA VAL A 611 20.11 -63.64 4.09
C VAL A 611 20.50 -62.59 5.12
N SER A 612 20.88 -63.03 6.32
CA SER A 612 21.25 -62.17 7.44
C SER A 612 22.67 -62.46 7.91
N ASP A 613 23.43 -61.43 8.23
CA ASP A 613 24.77 -61.53 8.83
C ASP A 613 24.90 -60.65 10.07
N ASN A 614 25.83 -61.02 10.96
CA ASN A 614 26.13 -60.24 12.17
C ASN A 614 27.34 -59.29 12.02
N GLY A 615 27.69 -58.95 10.78
CA GLY A 615 28.90 -58.19 10.45
C GLY A 615 28.81 -56.70 10.75
N LYS A 616 29.70 -55.94 10.12
CA LYS A 616 29.88 -54.50 10.38
C LYS A 616 28.71 -53.62 9.93
N GLY A 617 27.81 -54.11 9.08
CA GLY A 617 26.73 -53.33 8.47
C GLY A 617 27.21 -52.10 7.67
N PHE A 618 26.28 -51.32 7.14
CA PHE A 618 26.58 -50.06 6.43
C PHE A 618 25.38 -49.11 6.46
N GLU A 619 25.57 -47.86 6.03
CA GLU A 619 24.45 -46.93 5.82
C GLU A 619 23.82 -47.17 4.43
N VAL A 620 22.50 -47.39 4.41
CA VAL A 620 21.72 -47.58 3.17
C VAL A 620 21.54 -46.21 2.51
N PRO A 621 22.05 -46.00 1.27
CA PRO A 621 21.79 -44.77 0.53
C PRO A 621 20.30 -44.64 0.18
N GLY A 622 19.79 -43.42 0.11
CA GLY A 622 18.36 -43.15 -0.09
C GLY A 622 17.85 -43.45 -1.50
N SER A 623 18.73 -43.71 -2.48
CA SER A 623 18.33 -43.98 -3.86
C SER A 623 19.21 -45.01 -4.57
N VAL A 624 18.63 -45.70 -5.56
CA VAL A 624 19.33 -46.68 -6.42
C VAL A 624 20.50 -46.04 -7.20
N GLY A 625 20.40 -44.76 -7.55
CA GLY A 625 21.45 -44.02 -8.24
C GLY A 625 22.67 -43.66 -7.36
N GLU A 626 22.50 -43.59 -6.04
CA GLU A 626 23.61 -43.42 -5.09
C GLU A 626 24.36 -44.75 -4.89
N LEU A 627 23.65 -45.88 -4.87
CA LEU A 627 24.25 -47.22 -4.80
C LEU A 627 25.25 -47.47 -5.96
N THR A 628 24.93 -47.00 -7.17
CA THR A 628 25.85 -47.12 -8.32
C THR A 628 27.07 -46.21 -8.20
N ARG A 629 26.89 -44.98 -7.69
CA ARG A 629 27.99 -44.01 -7.48
C ARG A 629 28.98 -44.45 -6.39
N GLU A 630 28.50 -45.14 -5.36
CA GLU A 630 29.33 -45.71 -4.29
C GLU A 630 29.97 -47.07 -4.65
N GLY A 631 29.80 -47.55 -5.89
CA GLY A 631 30.36 -48.83 -6.34
C GLY A 631 29.66 -50.07 -5.78
N LYS A 632 28.45 -49.92 -5.19
CA LYS A 632 27.64 -51.03 -4.65
C LYS A 632 26.83 -51.74 -5.75
N LEU A 633 27.50 -52.08 -6.86
CA LEU A 633 26.89 -52.69 -8.06
C LEU A 633 26.14 -54.01 -7.77
N GLY A 634 26.55 -54.76 -6.74
CA GLY A 634 25.88 -56.01 -6.34
C GLY A 634 24.43 -55.81 -5.89
N LEU A 635 24.15 -54.72 -5.15
CA LEU A 635 22.80 -54.39 -4.69
C LEU A 635 21.90 -53.94 -5.84
N THR A 636 22.42 -53.10 -6.75
CA THR A 636 21.72 -52.69 -7.97
C THR A 636 21.33 -53.90 -8.82
N GLY A 637 22.26 -54.85 -8.99
CA GLY A 637 21.99 -56.09 -9.73
C GLY A 637 20.96 -56.99 -9.04
N MET A 638 20.96 -57.10 -7.71
CA MET A 638 19.93 -57.84 -6.99
C MET A 638 18.55 -57.17 -7.16
N GLN A 639 18.47 -55.85 -7.03
CA GLN A 639 17.22 -55.12 -7.14
C GLN A 639 16.59 -55.22 -8.54
N GLU A 640 17.40 -55.16 -9.60
CA GLU A 640 16.92 -55.34 -10.96
C GLU A 640 16.37 -56.75 -11.21
N ARG A 641 17.07 -57.79 -10.74
CA ARG A 641 16.58 -59.19 -10.86
C ARG A 641 15.26 -59.41 -10.14
N VAL A 642 15.11 -58.83 -8.95
CA VAL A 642 13.84 -58.91 -8.20
C VAL A 642 12.71 -58.21 -8.94
N ARG A 643 13.00 -57.05 -9.55
CA ARG A 643 12.03 -56.32 -10.37
C ARG A 643 11.57 -57.13 -11.57
N LEU A 644 12.49 -57.84 -12.24
CA LEU A 644 12.16 -58.74 -13.36
C LEU A 644 11.23 -59.90 -12.94
N LEU A 645 11.27 -60.31 -11.68
CA LEU A 645 10.34 -61.31 -11.12
C LEU A 645 9.00 -60.69 -10.67
N GLY A 646 8.85 -59.37 -10.70
CA GLY A 646 7.70 -58.68 -10.09
C GLY A 646 7.70 -58.73 -8.56
N GLY A 647 8.86 -58.94 -7.94
CA GLY A 647 9.04 -59.01 -6.50
C GLY A 647 9.51 -57.69 -5.85
N THR A 648 9.82 -57.75 -4.56
CA THR A 648 10.40 -56.64 -3.78
C THR A 648 11.69 -57.08 -3.07
N LEU A 649 12.65 -56.15 -2.98
CA LEU A 649 13.92 -56.34 -2.28
C LEU A 649 13.98 -55.35 -1.12
N LYS A 650 14.16 -55.85 0.09
CA LYS A 650 14.35 -55.07 1.31
C LYS A 650 15.76 -55.30 1.84
N VAL A 651 16.44 -54.22 2.20
CA VAL A 651 17.78 -54.28 2.80
C VAL A 651 17.73 -53.53 4.12
N GLU A 652 17.93 -54.25 5.21
CA GLU A 652 17.98 -53.70 6.56
C GLU A 652 19.42 -53.78 7.06
N THR A 653 20.06 -52.65 7.29
CA THR A 653 21.42 -52.60 7.83
C THR A 653 21.65 -51.31 8.59
N ALA A 654 22.56 -51.37 9.56
CA ALA A 654 23.08 -50.20 10.23
C ALA A 654 24.54 -50.47 10.64
N PRO A 655 25.39 -49.44 10.73
CA PRO A 655 26.75 -49.59 11.22
C PRO A 655 26.80 -50.33 12.57
N GLY A 656 27.53 -51.44 12.61
CA GLY A 656 27.71 -52.32 13.77
C GLY A 656 26.56 -53.30 14.06
N LYS A 657 25.50 -53.36 13.22
CA LYS A 657 24.32 -54.22 13.44
C LYS A 657 24.13 -55.32 12.40
N GLY A 658 25.11 -55.55 11.51
CA GLY A 658 24.98 -56.52 10.43
C GLY A 658 24.10 -56.05 9.27
N THR A 659 23.75 -56.98 8.39
CA THR A 659 22.92 -56.74 7.20
C THR A 659 21.94 -57.87 7.02
N THR A 660 20.67 -57.54 6.79
CA THR A 660 19.63 -58.47 6.34
C THR A 660 19.16 -58.06 4.95
N VAL A 661 19.26 -58.97 4.00
CA VAL A 661 18.72 -58.83 2.64
C VAL A 661 17.55 -59.78 2.49
N THR A 662 16.35 -59.25 2.27
CA THR A 662 15.13 -60.01 2.09
C THR A 662 14.57 -59.76 0.70
N VAL A 663 14.41 -60.82 -0.09
CA VAL A 663 13.66 -60.79 -1.35
C VAL A 663 12.32 -61.48 -1.14
N GLU A 664 11.26 -60.90 -1.68
CA GLU A 664 9.94 -61.50 -1.78
C GLU A 664 9.48 -61.46 -3.24
N ALA A 665 9.19 -62.62 -3.82
CA ALA A 665 8.77 -62.73 -5.22
C ALA A 665 7.48 -63.55 -5.35
N PRO A 666 6.58 -63.19 -6.28
CA PRO A 666 5.41 -64.00 -6.59
C PRO A 666 5.82 -65.35 -7.21
N VAL A 667 5.05 -66.39 -6.93
CA VAL A 667 5.29 -67.78 -7.38
C VAL A 667 4.42 -68.16 -8.57
#